data_AF-A0A968LSC0-F1
#
_entry.id   AF-A0A968LSC0-F1
#
_cell.length_a   1.000
_cell.length_b   1.000
_cell.length_c   1.000
_cell.angle_alpha   90.00
_cell.angle_beta   90.00
_cell.angle_gamma   90.00
#
_symmetry.space_group_name_H-M   'P 1'
#
loop_
_entity.id
_entity.type
_entity.pdbx_description
1 polymer ?
#
loop_
_entity_poly.entity_id
_entity_poly.type
_entity_poly.pdbx_seq_one_letter_code
_entity_poly.pdbx_strand_id
1 'polypeptide(L)'
;MCISRRGGDDFAGIVKVLAQLVSHRVSLDLSPLYSPLPATPTPQKSLIKTIFWKSEVNNLPISPSPRPPVSSPLLPLNSEAILEATNGKIARVFGKEYESIDSYARRVRMPSPPFLFVSRVTKLEGKQGDYKSGFIQTEYDIPENAWYSVDGQIPLSICAEAGHGLLLLLSYLGSDFESQGKRSFRLLDITATFFDEQPEVIKTLRYDVKITSHVKTTESLLIFFTGECWIDDKLWMKLSEGCAGLFSDEELVLGQGIVISDREKKARTKINPQSFQPLLASQKSAFNREDLLHLVRGDLAACFGNGYQQNSLNSSLRLPPQKLLMFDKVIAIDPQGGMAGKGLILASKSVEAKDWYFLCHFKNDPTMPGNLMIEGGVQLLQFYILFLGLQTLTKDARFQVIPNRPQVTRFRGQVTPTSGILFYQLEIIEIEFNPKPFVLANVNVIFDDKTIATIKNLGLQLSEKKLHLSPENISEPTLTKKIINSSIAVQTQDLKKTETIPILFNSEHLKELAQGAIVNCLGSEFEIYENRHCVRIPNQDFCLISRVLNLEGQRHNFKENSSLTTEYDVEQNTWFYQDNSSPYLPYCTYIEIAGQPCIFLGVYLGTTLLFPEEDLYFRNLDGWSKIIKDIDVKGKVITDKVRLISSTAIKGAILQKFEFQLSCDREVFYQGEMVFGYFSHQVLANQVGLDSGQIVRPWHEENQITYLAKINLDLNDTLIHQKFYRSQPNQPYYHLASNKLDFLDEVLIIELGGNNQKGYIYATKNLSKEDWYFPYHFYQDPVMPGALGIEAILQAMQVYALQVNLGKQFKSPRFGQVLNHKISWKYRGQITPENKKMSLEIHISAIEFETDQVKIIGDASLWKEDLRIYEVKDIAICLLES
;
A
#
# COMPACT_ATOMS: atom_id res chain seq x y z
N MET A 1 -33.97 -27.28 -30.30
CA MET A 1 -34.63 -28.35 -29.51
C MET A 1 -33.86 -28.45 -28.19
N CYS A 2 -34.38 -28.30 -26.97
CA CYS A 2 -35.74 -28.21 -26.43
C CYS A 2 -35.67 -27.29 -25.18
N ILE A 3 -36.61 -26.36 -25.04
CA ILE A 3 -36.75 -25.48 -23.87
C ILE A 3 -37.35 -26.31 -22.73
N SER A 4 -36.70 -26.35 -21.57
CA SER A 4 -37.22 -27.07 -20.41
C SER A 4 -38.44 -26.37 -19.81
N ARG A 5 -39.40 -27.18 -19.35
CA ARG A 5 -40.80 -26.84 -18.97
C ARG A 5 -40.96 -26.06 -17.65
N ARG A 6 -40.11 -25.10 -17.31
CA ARG A 6 -40.38 -24.16 -16.21
C ARG A 6 -39.99 -22.75 -16.64
N GLY A 7 -40.99 -21.95 -17.01
CA GLY A 7 -40.83 -20.63 -17.62
C GLY A 7 -40.19 -19.59 -16.72
N GLY A 8 -38.86 -19.60 -16.65
CA GLY A 8 -38.04 -18.47 -16.23
C GLY A 8 -37.11 -18.07 -17.38
N ASP A 9 -37.01 -16.77 -17.65
CA ASP A 9 -36.11 -16.20 -18.65
C ASP A 9 -34.64 -16.46 -18.27
N ASP A 10 -34.05 -17.55 -18.79
CA ASP A 10 -32.64 -17.89 -18.58
C ASP A 10 -31.74 -17.20 -19.61
N PHE A 11 -31.75 -15.87 -19.59
CA PHE A 11 -30.90 -15.03 -20.45
C PHE A 11 -29.40 -15.28 -20.18
N ALA A 12 -29.05 -15.61 -18.93
CA ALA A 12 -27.69 -15.89 -18.51
C ALA A 12 -27.17 -17.24 -19.05
N GLY A 13 -28.02 -18.27 -19.12
CA GLY A 13 -27.71 -19.56 -19.72
C GLY A 13 -27.45 -19.47 -21.22
N ILE A 14 -28.25 -18.69 -21.93
CA ILE A 14 -28.09 -18.46 -23.39
C ILE A 14 -26.77 -17.72 -23.67
N VAL A 15 -26.46 -16.68 -22.91
CA VAL A 15 -25.19 -15.93 -23.05
C VAL A 15 -23.97 -16.82 -22.77
N LYS A 16 -24.04 -17.73 -21.79
CA LYS A 16 -22.95 -18.68 -21.49
C LYS A 16 -22.68 -19.66 -22.63
N VAL A 17 -23.74 -20.17 -23.28
CA VAL A 17 -23.60 -21.11 -24.41
C VAL A 17 -23.03 -20.39 -25.64
N LEU A 18 -23.48 -19.16 -25.91
CA LEU A 18 -22.92 -18.34 -27.00
C LEU A 18 -21.44 -17.99 -26.74
N ALA A 19 -21.06 -17.65 -25.50
CA ALA A 19 -19.67 -17.40 -25.14
C ALA A 19 -18.78 -18.65 -25.27
N GLN A 20 -19.28 -19.84 -24.92
CA GLN A 20 -18.56 -21.10 -25.12
C GLN A 20 -18.32 -21.40 -26.60
N LEU A 21 -19.32 -21.19 -27.46
CA LEU A 21 -19.18 -21.42 -28.90
C LEU A 21 -18.17 -20.45 -29.56
N VAL A 22 -18.15 -19.19 -29.15
CA VAL A 22 -17.14 -18.20 -29.59
C VAL A 22 -15.74 -18.57 -29.12
N SER A 23 -15.58 -19.05 -27.87
CA SER A 23 -14.26 -19.47 -27.35
C SER A 23 -13.67 -20.68 -28.10
N HIS A 24 -14.52 -21.51 -28.72
CA HIS A 24 -14.12 -22.64 -29.55
C HIS A 24 -14.02 -22.28 -31.05
N ARG A 25 -13.99 -20.98 -31.38
CA ARG A 25 -13.90 -20.43 -32.75
C ARG A 25 -14.99 -20.92 -33.71
N VAL A 26 -16.17 -21.22 -33.19
CA VAL A 26 -17.35 -21.51 -34.01
C VAL A 26 -17.94 -20.19 -34.52
N SER A 27 -18.11 -20.05 -35.84
CA SER A 27 -18.70 -18.84 -36.44
C SER A 27 -20.20 -18.77 -36.15
N LEU A 28 -20.66 -17.64 -35.62
CA LEU A 28 -22.06 -17.40 -35.25
C LEU A 28 -22.57 -16.11 -35.92
N ASP A 29 -23.73 -16.19 -36.57
CA ASP A 29 -24.43 -15.03 -37.13
C ASP A 29 -25.46 -14.51 -36.12
N LEU A 30 -25.16 -13.35 -35.52
CA LEU A 30 -26.00 -12.68 -34.52
C LEU A 30 -26.84 -11.54 -35.11
N SER A 31 -26.76 -11.31 -36.43
CA SER A 31 -27.51 -10.25 -37.12
C SER A 31 -29.03 -10.29 -36.92
N PRO A 32 -29.70 -11.44 -36.70
CA PRO A 32 -31.14 -11.46 -36.43
C PRO A 32 -31.55 -10.90 -35.05
N LEU A 33 -30.59 -10.74 -34.11
CA LEU A 33 -30.85 -10.23 -32.76
C LEU A 33 -30.84 -8.70 -32.67
N TYR A 34 -30.43 -8.01 -33.74
CA TYR A 34 -30.42 -6.57 -33.82
C TYR A 34 -31.50 -6.11 -34.80
N SER A 35 -32.60 -5.56 -34.28
CA SER A 35 -33.58 -4.88 -35.15
C SER A 35 -33.02 -3.50 -35.57
N PRO A 36 -33.23 -3.05 -36.82
CA PRO A 36 -32.77 -1.73 -37.26
C PRO A 36 -33.48 -0.62 -36.49
N LEU A 37 -32.73 0.43 -36.14
CA LEU A 37 -33.25 1.66 -35.52
C LEU A 37 -34.39 2.27 -36.37
N PRO A 38 -35.52 2.70 -35.77
CA PRO A 38 -36.58 3.33 -36.53
C PRO A 38 -36.23 4.78 -36.88
N ALA A 39 -36.54 5.14 -38.13
CA ALA A 39 -36.49 6.51 -38.63
C ALA A 39 -37.58 7.40 -38.00
N THR A 40 -37.28 8.69 -37.89
CA THR A 40 -38.09 9.81 -37.39
C THR A 40 -39.55 9.81 -37.87
N PRO A 41 -40.56 10.05 -37.01
CA PRO A 41 -41.94 10.20 -37.46
C PRO A 41 -42.41 11.66 -37.54
N THR A 42 -43.06 11.99 -38.67
CA THR A 42 -44.08 13.05 -38.81
C THR A 42 -45.41 12.38 -39.24
N PRO A 43 -46.59 13.05 -39.18
CA PRO A 43 -47.68 12.68 -38.27
C PRO A 43 -48.92 12.06 -38.97
N GLN A 44 -49.89 11.64 -38.12
CA GLN A 44 -51.31 11.30 -38.42
C GLN A 44 -51.56 9.91 -39.02
N LYS A 45 -52.63 9.16 -38.71
CA LYS A 45 -53.94 9.41 -38.06
C LYS A 45 -54.44 8.08 -37.47
N SER A 46 -55.00 8.08 -36.25
CA SER A 46 -55.65 6.90 -35.66
C SER A 46 -57.11 6.77 -36.07
N LEU A 47 -57.57 5.55 -36.35
CA LEU A 47 -58.98 5.18 -36.38
C LEU A 47 -59.19 3.79 -35.71
N ILE A 48 -59.66 3.81 -34.44
CA ILE A 48 -60.84 3.08 -33.90
C ILE A 48 -60.84 1.51 -33.98
N LYS A 49 -61.23 0.65 -33.01
CA LYS A 49 -62.35 0.56 -32.01
C LYS A 49 -61.96 -0.54 -30.98
N THR A 50 -61.97 -0.32 -29.66
CA THR A 50 -63.05 -0.57 -28.67
C THR A 50 -63.56 -2.03 -28.57
N ILE A 51 -63.52 -2.62 -27.35
CA ILE A 51 -64.67 -3.16 -26.58
C ILE A 51 -64.28 -3.31 -25.09
N PHE A 52 -65.25 -3.01 -24.23
CA PHE A 52 -65.23 -2.70 -22.79
C PHE A 52 -65.26 -3.92 -21.85
N TRP A 53 -64.88 -3.72 -20.58
CA TRP A 53 -65.73 -4.01 -19.40
C TRP A 53 -65.45 -2.98 -18.27
N LYS A 54 -66.52 -2.43 -17.68
CA LYS A 54 -66.60 -1.55 -16.47
C LYS A 54 -66.49 -2.43 -15.20
N SER A 55 -66.08 -1.97 -14.01
CA SER A 55 -66.74 -0.94 -13.20
C SER A 55 -65.92 -0.43 -12.00
N GLU A 56 -66.02 0.90 -11.81
CA GLU A 56 -66.21 1.65 -10.55
C GLU A 56 -65.08 1.82 -9.52
N VAL A 57 -64.47 3.02 -9.50
CA VAL A 57 -64.21 3.79 -8.27
C VAL A 57 -64.41 5.29 -8.58
N ASN A 58 -65.09 5.99 -7.67
CA ASN A 58 -65.60 7.35 -7.77
C ASN A 58 -64.56 8.45 -8.09
N ASN A 59 -65.00 9.38 -8.93
CA ASN A 59 -64.38 10.70 -9.15
C ASN A 59 -64.58 11.61 -7.94
N LEU A 60 -63.50 12.25 -7.47
CA LEU A 60 -63.54 13.63 -6.98
C LEU A 60 -62.57 14.46 -7.85
N PRO A 61 -62.93 15.68 -8.28
CA PRO A 61 -62.14 16.43 -9.24
C PRO A 61 -61.00 17.18 -8.54
N ILE A 62 -59.76 16.99 -8.98
CA ILE A 62 -58.68 17.96 -8.74
C ILE A 62 -58.23 18.49 -10.10
N SER A 63 -58.66 19.71 -10.40
CA SER A 63 -58.25 20.46 -11.59
C SER A 63 -56.82 21.00 -11.39
N PRO A 64 -55.87 20.81 -12.32
CA PRO A 64 -54.60 21.50 -12.27
C PRO A 64 -54.80 22.92 -12.84
N SER A 65 -54.86 23.92 -11.96
CA SER A 65 -54.74 25.32 -12.38
C SER A 65 -53.28 25.62 -12.73
N PRO A 66 -52.97 26.35 -13.83
CA PRO A 66 -51.61 26.78 -14.12
C PRO A 66 -51.19 27.85 -13.10
N ARG A 67 -50.19 27.57 -12.27
CA ARG A 67 -49.59 28.56 -11.36
C ARG A 67 -48.64 29.48 -12.15
N PRO A 68 -48.57 30.79 -11.80
CA PRO A 68 -47.65 31.75 -12.40
C PRO A 68 -46.17 31.39 -12.08
N PRO A 69 -45.19 31.95 -12.82
CA PRO A 69 -43.77 31.64 -12.63
C PRO A 69 -43.29 32.00 -11.22
N VAL A 70 -42.55 31.07 -10.61
CA VAL A 70 -41.94 31.17 -9.27
C VAL A 70 -40.92 32.30 -9.27
N SER A 71 -41.01 33.23 -8.31
CA SER A 71 -39.95 34.19 -8.06
C SER A 71 -38.79 33.46 -7.39
N SER A 72 -37.67 33.27 -8.09
CA SER A 72 -36.47 32.69 -7.49
C SER A 72 -36.03 33.54 -6.29
N PRO A 73 -35.59 32.91 -5.17
CA PRO A 73 -35.11 33.66 -4.03
C PRO A 73 -33.89 34.52 -4.42
N LEU A 74 -33.76 35.71 -3.82
CA LEU A 74 -32.59 36.56 -4.00
C LEU A 74 -31.38 35.86 -3.37
N LEU A 75 -30.44 35.42 -4.21
CA LEU A 75 -29.18 34.80 -3.77
C LEU A 75 -28.10 35.86 -3.50
N PRO A 76 -27.16 35.61 -2.57
CA PRO A 76 -27.04 34.41 -1.73
C PRO A 76 -28.07 34.40 -0.58
N LEU A 77 -28.57 33.21 -0.19
CA LEU A 77 -29.29 33.09 1.09
C LEU A 77 -28.26 33.19 2.21
N ASN A 78 -28.30 34.28 2.97
CA ASN A 78 -27.38 34.55 4.06
C ASN A 78 -27.74 33.76 5.34
N SER A 79 -26.95 33.93 6.39
CA SER A 79 -27.10 33.20 7.64
C SER A 79 -28.46 33.42 8.33
N GLU A 80 -29.04 34.63 8.21
CA GLU A 80 -30.38 34.91 8.72
C GLU A 80 -31.46 34.12 7.97
N ALA A 81 -31.37 34.07 6.63
CA ALA A 81 -32.28 33.28 5.80
C ALA A 81 -32.14 31.77 6.08
N ILE A 82 -30.92 31.27 6.32
CA ILE A 82 -30.68 29.87 6.70
C ILE A 82 -31.30 29.54 8.06
N LEU A 83 -31.16 30.43 9.05
CA LEU A 83 -31.79 30.28 10.35
C LEU A 83 -33.32 30.33 10.26
N GLU A 84 -33.87 31.22 9.44
CA GLU A 84 -35.32 31.30 9.18
C GLU A 84 -35.83 30.03 8.48
N ALA A 85 -35.11 29.48 7.50
CA ALA A 85 -35.47 28.23 6.84
C ALA A 85 -35.49 27.04 7.81
N THR A 86 -34.58 27.04 8.78
CA THR A 86 -34.38 25.97 9.76
C THR A 86 -35.41 26.04 10.90
N ASN A 87 -35.52 27.20 11.55
CA ASN A 87 -36.32 27.38 12.77
C ASN A 87 -37.63 28.14 12.55
N GLY A 88 -37.67 29.02 11.56
CA GLY A 88 -38.77 29.94 11.29
C GLY A 88 -39.68 29.46 10.16
N LYS A 89 -40.16 30.42 9.37
CA LYS A 89 -41.12 30.23 8.28
C LYS A 89 -40.41 30.12 6.94
N ILE A 90 -40.57 29.00 6.24
CA ILE A 90 -39.93 28.79 4.93
C ILE A 90 -40.48 29.74 3.87
N ALA A 91 -41.73 30.19 4.02
CA ALA A 91 -42.32 31.17 3.11
C ALA A 91 -41.64 32.56 3.18
N ARG A 92 -40.97 32.89 4.28
CA ARG A 92 -40.15 34.11 4.36
C ARG A 92 -38.84 33.99 3.61
N VAL A 93 -38.43 32.76 3.27
CA VAL A 93 -37.19 32.47 2.55
C VAL A 93 -37.46 32.26 1.06
N PHE A 94 -38.45 31.43 0.72
CA PHE A 94 -38.76 31.07 -0.66
C PHE A 94 -39.93 31.81 -1.29
N GLY A 95 -40.67 32.61 -0.51
CA GLY A 95 -41.83 33.36 -1.00
C GLY A 95 -43.17 32.80 -0.53
N LYS A 96 -44.22 33.60 -0.75
CA LYS A 96 -45.58 33.36 -0.23
C LYS A 96 -46.20 32.05 -0.73
N GLU A 97 -45.78 31.55 -1.88
CA GLU A 97 -46.23 30.28 -2.45
C GLU A 97 -45.85 29.05 -1.59
N TYR A 98 -44.88 29.20 -0.67
CA TYR A 98 -44.49 28.17 0.30
C TYR A 98 -45.23 28.28 1.64
N GLU A 99 -46.17 29.23 1.82
CA GLU A 99 -46.88 29.51 3.08
C GLU A 99 -47.62 28.31 3.65
N SER A 100 -48.16 27.43 2.80
CA SER A 100 -48.85 26.22 3.28
C SER A 100 -47.92 25.28 4.05
N ILE A 101 -46.62 25.24 3.72
CA ILE A 101 -45.64 24.38 4.39
C ILE A 101 -45.43 24.80 5.85
N ASP A 102 -45.58 26.09 6.16
CA ASP A 102 -45.43 26.62 7.52
C ASP A 102 -46.56 26.17 8.47
N SER A 103 -47.65 25.61 7.93
CA SER A 103 -48.75 25.04 8.71
C SER A 103 -48.62 23.54 8.99
N TYR A 104 -47.67 22.85 8.33
CA TYR A 104 -47.51 21.41 8.49
C TYR A 104 -46.90 21.04 9.84
N ALA A 105 -47.33 19.90 10.40
CA ALA A 105 -46.82 19.41 11.68
C ALA A 105 -45.29 19.20 11.67
N ARG A 106 -44.77 18.72 10.53
CA ARG A 106 -43.33 18.59 10.25
C ARG A 106 -43.05 18.95 8.79
N ARG A 107 -41.79 19.23 8.48
CA ARG A 107 -41.27 19.44 7.13
C ARG A 107 -39.82 18.98 7.05
N VAL A 108 -39.31 18.76 5.84
CA VAL A 108 -37.88 18.59 5.58
C VAL A 108 -37.19 19.91 5.93
N ARG A 109 -36.13 19.84 6.74
CA ARG A 109 -35.32 21.00 7.10
C ARG A 109 -33.97 20.57 7.62
N MET A 110 -33.01 21.47 7.50
CA MET A 110 -31.70 21.32 8.12
C MET A 110 -31.81 21.32 9.65
N PRO A 111 -30.80 20.82 10.39
CA PRO A 111 -30.75 20.91 11.84
C PRO A 111 -30.55 22.36 12.32
N SER A 112 -30.97 22.63 13.55
CA SER A 112 -30.75 23.91 14.22
C SER A 112 -29.34 24.00 14.82
N PRO A 113 -28.83 25.22 15.13
CA PRO A 113 -27.65 25.35 15.98
C PRO A 113 -27.81 24.56 17.30
N PRO A 114 -26.75 23.92 17.81
CA PRO A 114 -25.35 24.02 17.37
C PRO A 114 -24.95 23.04 16.25
N PHE A 115 -25.89 22.30 15.66
CA PHE A 115 -25.62 21.27 14.63
C PHE A 115 -25.95 21.75 13.20
N LEU A 116 -26.01 23.07 13.02
CA LEU A 116 -26.20 23.70 11.72
C LEU A 116 -24.81 24.06 11.15
N PHE A 117 -24.41 23.38 10.08
CA PHE A 117 -23.10 23.58 9.43
C PHE A 117 -23.27 24.15 8.02
N VAL A 118 -24.14 25.15 7.87
CA VAL A 118 -24.34 25.91 6.62
C VAL A 118 -24.43 27.39 6.99
N SER A 119 -23.52 28.21 6.47
CA SER A 119 -23.51 29.67 6.67
C SER A 119 -24.34 30.40 5.62
N ARG A 120 -24.33 29.91 4.38
CA ARG A 120 -25.05 30.51 3.24
C ARG A 120 -25.27 29.54 2.08
N VAL A 121 -26.23 29.88 1.21
CA VAL A 121 -26.45 29.23 -0.09
C VAL A 121 -26.04 30.23 -1.18
N THR A 122 -25.06 29.86 -2.00
CA THR A 122 -24.53 30.70 -3.08
C THR A 122 -25.19 30.39 -4.43
N LYS A 123 -25.70 29.17 -4.60
CA LYS A 123 -26.41 28.73 -5.80
C LYS A 123 -27.54 27.78 -5.46
N LEU A 124 -28.70 27.97 -6.09
CA LEU A 124 -29.87 27.11 -5.93
C LEU A 124 -30.58 27.02 -7.28
N GLU A 125 -30.65 25.82 -7.83
CA GLU A 125 -31.30 25.53 -9.11
C GLU A 125 -32.27 24.38 -8.94
N GLY A 126 -33.39 24.45 -9.65
CA GLY A 126 -34.40 23.41 -9.61
C GLY A 126 -35.78 23.94 -9.97
N LYS A 127 -36.60 23.05 -10.53
CA LYS A 127 -38.01 23.29 -10.83
C LYS A 127 -38.87 22.45 -9.88
N GLN A 128 -39.87 23.06 -9.27
CA GLN A 128 -40.81 22.35 -8.39
C GLN A 128 -41.40 21.11 -9.09
N GLY A 129 -41.39 19.98 -8.37
CA GLY A 129 -41.85 18.68 -8.87
C GLY A 129 -40.88 17.96 -9.82
N ASP A 130 -39.77 18.61 -10.24
CA ASP A 130 -38.71 17.99 -11.04
C ASP A 130 -37.42 17.87 -10.23
N TYR A 131 -37.32 16.80 -9.44
CA TYR A 131 -36.17 16.57 -8.58
C TYR A 131 -34.85 16.46 -9.35
N LYS A 132 -34.85 15.96 -10.60
CA LYS A 132 -33.62 15.74 -11.38
C LYS A 132 -32.93 17.05 -11.78
N SER A 133 -33.70 18.14 -11.84
CA SER A 133 -33.17 19.49 -12.08
C SER A 133 -32.48 20.11 -10.85
N GLY A 134 -32.56 19.45 -9.68
CA GLY A 134 -32.11 19.99 -8.40
C GLY A 134 -30.59 20.06 -8.26
N PHE A 135 -30.09 21.27 -7.97
CA PHE A 135 -28.72 21.53 -7.58
C PHE A 135 -28.68 22.62 -6.49
N ILE A 136 -27.81 22.46 -5.50
CA ILE A 136 -27.57 23.48 -4.47
C ILE A 136 -26.08 23.57 -4.18
N GLN A 137 -25.60 24.80 -4.01
CA GLN A 137 -24.27 25.10 -3.52
C GLN A 137 -24.38 25.83 -2.18
N THR A 138 -23.70 25.31 -1.16
CA THR A 138 -23.66 25.88 0.18
C THR A 138 -22.23 26.13 0.63
N GLU A 139 -22.04 27.12 1.48
CA GLU A 139 -20.77 27.36 2.17
C GLU A 139 -20.96 27.35 3.67
N TYR A 140 -19.97 26.82 4.38
CA TYR A 140 -19.89 26.83 5.82
C TYR A 140 -18.58 27.46 6.27
N ASP A 141 -18.69 28.60 6.95
CA ASP A 141 -17.55 29.25 7.58
C ASP A 141 -17.32 28.63 8.95
N ILE A 142 -16.11 28.13 9.15
CA ILE A 142 -15.73 27.45 10.39
C ILE A 142 -15.37 28.51 11.43
N PRO A 143 -16.04 28.52 12.59
CA PRO A 143 -15.69 29.44 13.67
C PRO A 143 -14.25 29.19 14.15
N GLU A 144 -13.50 30.25 14.44
CA GLU A 144 -12.11 30.14 14.94
C GLU A 144 -11.99 29.24 16.18
N ASN A 145 -13.00 29.29 17.07
CA ASN A 145 -13.09 28.44 18.26
C ASN A 145 -14.23 27.42 18.12
N ALA A 146 -14.28 26.74 16.97
CA ALA A 146 -15.25 25.68 16.73
C ALA A 146 -15.24 24.66 17.86
N TRP A 147 -16.37 24.55 18.58
CA TRP A 147 -16.53 23.74 19.80
C TRP A 147 -16.27 22.24 19.59
N TYR A 148 -16.24 21.80 18.34
CA TYR A 148 -16.05 20.43 17.91
C TYR A 148 -14.62 20.13 17.40
N SER A 149 -13.78 21.14 17.25
CA SER A 149 -12.46 20.99 16.62
C SER A 149 -11.46 20.29 17.53
N VAL A 150 -10.51 19.59 16.92
CA VAL A 150 -9.35 18.98 17.58
C VAL A 150 -8.10 19.55 16.94
N ASP A 151 -7.40 20.45 17.63
CA ASP A 151 -6.18 21.09 17.11
C ASP A 151 -6.41 21.74 15.72
N GLY A 152 -7.53 22.44 15.57
CA GLY A 152 -7.92 23.08 14.30
C GLY A 152 -8.53 22.14 13.25
N GLN A 153 -8.42 20.81 13.42
CA GLN A 153 -9.10 19.86 12.54
C GLN A 153 -10.59 19.73 12.86
N ILE A 154 -11.36 19.47 11.81
CA ILE A 154 -12.80 19.25 11.87
C ILE A 154 -13.06 17.74 11.81
N PRO A 155 -13.82 17.16 12.76
CA PRO A 155 -14.25 15.77 12.69
C PRO A 155 -14.89 15.42 11.34
N LEU A 156 -14.60 14.21 10.83
CA LEU A 156 -15.03 13.79 9.50
C LEU A 156 -16.54 13.79 9.34
N SER A 157 -17.27 13.41 10.40
CA SER A 157 -18.72 13.46 10.43
C SER A 157 -19.27 14.87 10.24
N ILE A 158 -18.66 15.88 10.87
CA ILE A 158 -19.06 17.28 10.73
C ILE A 158 -18.76 17.80 9.33
N CYS A 159 -17.62 17.40 8.77
CA CYS A 159 -17.33 17.71 7.37
C CYS A 159 -18.44 17.17 6.47
N ALA A 160 -18.83 15.90 6.60
CA ALA A 160 -19.93 15.29 5.84
C ALA A 160 -21.30 15.93 6.13
N GLU A 161 -21.57 16.31 7.37
CA GLU A 161 -22.81 16.93 7.81
C GLU A 161 -22.98 18.34 7.21
N ALA A 162 -21.91 19.07 6.92
CA ALA A 162 -21.96 20.35 6.18
C ALA A 162 -22.56 20.23 4.76
N GLY A 163 -22.79 19.01 4.26
CA GLY A 163 -23.59 18.71 3.06
C GLY A 163 -25.11 18.83 3.22
N HIS A 164 -25.62 19.41 4.32
CA HIS A 164 -27.05 19.59 4.62
C HIS A 164 -27.89 20.30 3.56
N GLY A 165 -27.27 20.98 2.60
CA GLY A 165 -27.95 21.66 1.51
C GLY A 165 -29.01 20.81 0.82
N LEU A 166 -28.83 19.47 0.76
CA LEU A 166 -29.83 18.56 0.20
C LEU A 166 -31.22 18.74 0.83
N LEU A 167 -31.32 18.91 2.15
CA LEU A 167 -32.59 19.06 2.87
C LEU A 167 -33.33 20.31 2.41
N LEU A 168 -32.61 21.43 2.32
CA LEU A 168 -33.17 22.70 1.84
C LEU A 168 -33.55 22.62 0.35
N LEU A 169 -32.75 21.94 -0.46
CA LEU A 169 -33.02 21.69 -1.88
C LEU A 169 -34.31 20.87 -2.07
N LEU A 170 -34.54 19.85 -1.25
CA LEU A 170 -35.77 19.04 -1.30
C LEU A 170 -37.01 19.88 -0.98
N SER A 171 -36.95 20.71 0.07
CA SER A 171 -38.02 21.66 0.38
C SER A 171 -38.26 22.64 -0.77
N TYR A 172 -37.19 23.19 -1.36
CA TYR A 172 -37.28 24.09 -2.51
C TYR A 172 -37.97 23.44 -3.72
N LEU A 173 -37.62 22.18 -4.02
CA LEU A 173 -38.19 21.38 -5.11
C LEU A 173 -39.63 20.92 -4.82
N GLY A 174 -40.10 21.06 -3.58
CA GLY A 174 -41.50 20.87 -3.21
C GLY A 174 -41.82 19.54 -2.52
N SER A 175 -40.83 18.84 -1.97
CA SER A 175 -41.07 17.58 -1.25
C SER A 175 -42.04 17.71 -0.07
N ASP A 176 -42.08 18.90 0.55
CA ASP A 176 -42.98 19.20 1.65
C ASP A 176 -44.43 19.33 1.20
N PHE A 177 -44.70 19.88 0.01
CA PHE A 177 -46.05 19.90 -0.57
C PHE A 177 -46.59 18.49 -0.81
N GLU A 178 -45.70 17.57 -1.19
CA GLU A 178 -46.03 16.16 -1.42
C GLU A 178 -46.25 15.42 -0.10
N SER A 179 -45.43 15.70 0.92
CA SER A 179 -45.45 15.00 2.19
C SER A 179 -46.54 15.51 3.15
N GLN A 180 -46.93 16.78 3.04
CA GLN A 180 -47.96 17.42 3.87
C GLN A 180 -47.79 17.19 5.38
N GLY A 181 -46.53 17.12 5.85
CA GLY A 181 -46.19 16.86 7.25
C GLY A 181 -46.44 15.44 7.76
N LYS A 182 -46.61 14.46 6.87
CA LYS A 182 -46.83 13.04 7.22
C LYS A 182 -45.59 12.15 7.06
N ARG A 183 -44.49 12.70 6.55
CA ARG A 183 -43.27 11.94 6.24
C ARG A 183 -42.03 12.63 6.79
N SER A 184 -41.05 11.82 7.16
CA SER A 184 -39.77 12.22 7.73
C SER A 184 -38.61 11.83 6.83
N PHE A 185 -37.59 12.69 6.75
CA PHE A 185 -36.41 12.46 5.93
C PHE A 185 -35.44 11.49 6.60
N ARG A 186 -34.97 10.47 5.88
CA ARG A 186 -33.86 9.62 6.34
C ARG A 186 -32.86 9.38 5.21
N LEU A 187 -31.58 9.48 5.53
CA LEU A 187 -30.47 9.01 4.69
C LEU A 187 -30.42 7.48 4.78
N LEU A 188 -30.24 6.80 3.65
CA LEU A 188 -30.23 5.34 3.57
C LEU A 188 -28.85 4.81 3.19
N ASP A 189 -28.23 5.38 2.17
CA ASP A 189 -26.94 4.92 1.65
C ASP A 189 -26.10 6.13 1.24
N ILE A 190 -24.80 6.06 1.50
CA ILE A 190 -23.83 7.06 1.05
C ILE A 190 -22.44 6.44 1.00
N THR A 191 -21.69 6.75 -0.06
CA THR A 191 -20.28 6.38 -0.18
C THR A 191 -19.45 7.66 -0.16
N ALA A 192 -18.56 7.81 0.83
CA ALA A 192 -17.66 8.96 0.95
C ALA A 192 -16.25 8.57 0.51
N THR A 193 -15.67 9.32 -0.43
CA THR A 193 -14.28 9.17 -0.87
C THR A 193 -13.54 10.46 -0.62
N PHE A 194 -12.40 10.38 0.08
CA PHE A 194 -11.53 11.51 0.36
C PHE A 194 -10.36 11.51 -0.62
N PHE A 195 -9.91 12.68 -1.08
CA PHE A 195 -8.85 12.78 -2.09
C PHE A 195 -7.52 13.29 -1.55
N ASP A 196 -7.53 13.91 -0.37
CA ASP A 196 -6.34 14.46 0.27
C ASP A 196 -6.51 14.47 1.80
N GLU A 197 -5.41 14.67 2.51
CA GLU A 197 -5.44 14.93 3.96
C GLU A 197 -6.17 16.24 4.25
N GLN A 198 -6.82 16.30 5.41
CA GLN A 198 -7.45 17.54 5.85
C GLN A 198 -6.36 18.60 6.13
N PRO A 199 -6.43 19.79 5.49
CA PRO A 199 -5.50 20.88 5.76
C PRO A 199 -5.51 21.29 7.24
N GLU A 200 -4.41 21.89 7.70
CA GLU A 200 -4.28 22.21 9.13
C GLU A 200 -5.25 23.27 9.61
N VAL A 201 -5.57 24.22 8.73
CA VAL A 201 -6.52 25.30 8.95
C VAL A 201 -7.50 25.29 7.78
N ILE A 202 -8.78 25.13 8.09
CA ILE A 202 -9.86 25.26 7.13
C ILE A 202 -10.69 26.46 7.56
N LYS A 203 -10.90 27.41 6.63
CA LYS A 203 -11.75 28.58 6.89
C LYS A 203 -13.18 28.35 6.43
N THR A 204 -13.34 27.73 5.27
CA THR A 204 -14.66 27.51 4.66
C THR A 204 -14.72 26.13 4.00
N LEU A 205 -15.84 25.43 4.18
CA LEU A 205 -16.21 24.26 3.38
C LEU A 205 -17.25 24.69 2.34
N ARG A 206 -17.03 24.37 1.07
CA ARG A 206 -18.01 24.59 0.01
C ARG A 206 -18.56 23.26 -0.48
N TYR A 207 -19.88 23.13 -0.51
CA TYR A 207 -20.58 21.92 -0.92
C TYR A 207 -21.39 22.16 -2.18
N ASP A 208 -21.22 21.28 -3.17
CA ASP A 208 -22.09 21.17 -4.33
C ASP A 208 -22.90 19.87 -4.21
N VAL A 209 -24.21 19.96 -4.13
CA VAL A 209 -25.09 18.79 -4.06
C VAL A 209 -26.04 18.77 -5.25
N LYS A 210 -26.09 17.64 -5.94
CA LYS A 210 -26.91 17.44 -7.14
C LYS A 210 -27.75 16.18 -7.01
N ILE A 211 -29.04 16.30 -7.31
CA ILE A 211 -29.92 15.14 -7.46
C ILE A 211 -29.71 14.53 -8.84
N THR A 212 -29.39 13.23 -8.88
CA THR A 212 -29.08 12.51 -10.12
C THR A 212 -30.31 11.80 -10.69
N SER A 213 -31.14 11.25 -9.81
CA SER A 213 -32.41 10.62 -10.15
C SER A 213 -33.33 10.55 -8.93
N HIS A 214 -34.59 10.18 -9.16
CA HIS A 214 -35.54 9.89 -8.10
C HIS A 214 -36.43 8.72 -8.50
N VAL A 215 -36.92 7.99 -7.53
CA VAL A 215 -37.96 6.98 -7.68
C VAL A 215 -39.13 7.39 -6.81
N LYS A 216 -40.28 7.58 -7.45
CA LYS A 216 -41.51 7.98 -6.77
C LYS A 216 -42.57 6.92 -6.99
N THR A 217 -43.15 6.43 -5.92
CA THR A 217 -44.33 5.57 -5.91
C THR A 217 -45.48 6.30 -5.20
N THR A 218 -46.66 5.69 -5.13
CA THR A 218 -47.76 6.20 -4.28
C THR A 218 -47.38 6.23 -2.80
N GLU A 219 -46.43 5.37 -2.40
CA GLU A 219 -46.11 5.10 -1.00
C GLU A 219 -44.72 5.59 -0.59
N SER A 220 -43.83 5.97 -1.51
CA SER A 220 -42.46 6.37 -1.18
C SER A 220 -41.84 7.33 -2.20
N LEU A 221 -40.96 8.19 -1.72
CA LEU A 221 -40.04 8.99 -2.54
C LEU A 221 -38.62 8.67 -2.12
N LEU A 222 -37.83 8.17 -3.07
CA LEU A 222 -36.39 7.98 -2.95
C LEU A 222 -35.68 8.96 -3.87
N ILE A 223 -34.64 9.60 -3.33
CA ILE A 223 -33.81 10.58 -4.01
C ILE A 223 -32.39 10.04 -4.06
N PHE A 224 -31.84 10.01 -5.27
CA PHE A 224 -30.44 9.66 -5.51
C PHE A 224 -29.66 10.93 -5.79
N PHE A 225 -28.50 11.09 -5.16
CA PHE A 225 -27.72 12.32 -5.23
C PHE A 225 -26.22 12.07 -5.17
N THR A 226 -25.48 13.07 -5.60
CA THR A 226 -24.03 13.18 -5.42
C THR A 226 -23.72 14.50 -4.74
N GLY A 227 -22.67 14.51 -3.93
CA GLY A 227 -22.15 15.71 -3.26
C GLY A 227 -20.65 15.85 -3.49
N GLU A 228 -20.17 17.07 -3.57
CA GLU A 228 -18.74 17.40 -3.68
C GLU A 228 -18.40 18.47 -2.64
N CYS A 229 -17.46 18.16 -1.76
CA CYS A 229 -16.94 19.05 -0.74
C CYS A 229 -15.58 19.59 -1.18
N TRP A 230 -15.49 20.90 -1.23
CA TRP A 230 -14.33 21.65 -1.65
C TRP A 230 -13.76 22.43 -0.45
N ILE A 231 -12.45 22.38 -0.32
CA ILE A 231 -11.68 23.22 0.60
C ILE A 231 -10.81 24.12 -0.28
N ASP A 232 -11.01 25.43 -0.17
CA ASP A 232 -10.51 26.39 -1.15
C ASP A 232 -10.92 25.96 -2.57
N ASP A 233 -9.95 25.80 -3.47
CA ASP A 233 -10.16 25.35 -4.87
C ASP A 233 -9.95 23.85 -5.09
N LYS A 234 -9.79 23.06 -4.02
CA LYS A 234 -9.50 21.61 -4.11
C LYS A 234 -10.70 20.77 -3.71
N LEU A 235 -11.07 19.81 -4.57
CA LEU A 235 -12.04 18.78 -4.23
C LEU A 235 -11.42 17.88 -3.15
N TRP A 236 -11.95 17.95 -1.94
CA TRP A 236 -11.42 17.22 -0.79
C TRP A 236 -12.18 15.93 -0.51
N MET A 237 -13.51 15.96 -0.64
CA MET A 237 -14.35 14.78 -0.45
C MET A 237 -15.48 14.72 -1.49
N LYS A 238 -15.76 13.53 -1.98
CA LYS A 238 -16.92 13.25 -2.84
C LYS A 238 -17.86 12.27 -2.14
N LEU A 239 -19.14 12.61 -2.17
CA LEU A 239 -20.25 11.79 -1.74
C LEU A 239 -20.91 11.20 -3.00
N SER A 240 -20.80 9.89 -3.18
CA SER A 240 -21.39 9.14 -4.29
C SER A 240 -22.41 8.12 -3.78
N GLU A 241 -23.24 7.60 -4.69
CA GLU A 241 -24.27 6.60 -4.37
C GLU A 241 -25.21 7.05 -3.24
N GLY A 242 -25.39 8.37 -3.09
CA GLY A 242 -26.25 8.93 -2.07
C GLY A 242 -27.69 8.55 -2.33
N CYS A 243 -28.35 7.98 -1.33
CA CYS A 243 -29.75 7.59 -1.36
C CYS A 243 -30.43 8.08 -0.08
N ALA A 244 -31.48 8.87 -0.22
CA ALA A 244 -32.31 9.32 0.89
C ALA A 244 -33.79 9.17 0.55
N GLY A 245 -34.65 9.13 1.56
CA GLY A 245 -36.09 8.98 1.35
C GLY A 245 -36.96 9.71 2.37
N LEU A 246 -38.25 9.80 2.05
CA LEU A 246 -39.29 10.34 2.92
C LEU A 246 -40.26 9.24 3.33
N PHE A 247 -40.29 8.95 4.62
CA PHE A 247 -40.95 7.78 5.20
C PHE A 247 -42.07 8.17 6.16
N SER A 248 -43.17 7.41 6.17
CA SER A 248 -44.20 7.53 7.21
C SER A 248 -43.69 6.99 8.56
N ASP A 249 -44.39 7.32 9.64
CA ASP A 249 -44.05 6.81 10.97
C ASP A 249 -44.14 5.28 11.03
N GLU A 250 -45.10 4.66 10.33
CA GLU A 250 -45.24 3.20 10.25
C GLU A 250 -44.06 2.53 9.52
N GLU A 251 -43.62 3.10 8.39
CA GLU A 251 -42.47 2.58 7.62
C GLU A 251 -41.19 2.60 8.46
N LEU A 252 -41.02 3.65 9.28
CA LEU A 252 -39.86 3.79 10.17
C LEU A 252 -39.86 2.78 11.32
N VAL A 253 -41.03 2.40 11.84
CA VAL A 253 -41.16 1.37 12.90
C VAL A 253 -40.89 -0.03 12.37
N LEU A 254 -41.29 -0.32 11.11
CA LEU A 254 -41.17 -1.63 10.48
C LEU A 254 -39.74 -1.99 10.05
N GLY A 255 -38.76 -1.09 10.22
CA GLY A 255 -37.36 -1.33 9.91
C GLY A 255 -36.81 -2.60 10.56
N GLN A 256 -36.34 -3.54 9.73
CA GLN A 256 -35.74 -4.81 10.19
C GLN A 256 -34.23 -4.70 10.48
N GLY A 257 -33.63 -3.52 10.29
CA GLY A 257 -32.19 -3.35 10.34
C GLY A 257 -31.49 -3.89 9.09
N ILE A 258 -30.16 -3.96 9.14
CA ILE A 258 -29.31 -4.40 8.03
C ILE A 258 -29.18 -5.92 8.07
N VAL A 259 -29.71 -6.57 7.04
CA VAL A 259 -29.54 -8.01 6.82
C VAL A 259 -28.24 -8.25 6.05
N ILE A 260 -27.36 -9.08 6.60
CA ILE A 260 -26.14 -9.53 5.91
C ILE A 260 -26.54 -10.54 4.84
N SER A 261 -26.23 -10.23 3.58
CA SER A 261 -26.51 -11.11 2.44
C SER A 261 -25.66 -12.40 2.50
N ASP A 262 -26.14 -13.48 1.88
CA ASP A 262 -25.38 -14.74 1.83
C ASP A 262 -24.05 -14.59 1.08
N ARG A 263 -23.98 -13.66 0.12
CA ARG A 263 -22.72 -13.29 -0.54
C ARG A 263 -21.72 -12.70 0.45
N GLU A 264 -22.16 -11.78 1.30
CA GLU A 264 -21.31 -11.19 2.35
C GLU A 264 -20.88 -12.24 3.38
N LYS A 265 -21.79 -13.14 3.80
CA LYS A 265 -21.44 -14.26 4.71
C LYS A 265 -20.37 -15.18 4.10
N LYS A 266 -20.49 -15.53 2.82
CA LYS A 266 -19.49 -16.37 2.12
C LYS A 266 -18.16 -15.64 1.88
N ALA A 267 -18.19 -14.34 1.60
CA ALA A 267 -16.96 -13.56 1.48
C ALA A 267 -16.21 -13.53 2.81
N ARG A 268 -16.95 -13.35 3.91
CA ARG A 268 -16.45 -13.44 5.28
C ARG A 268 -15.72 -14.77 5.51
N THR A 269 -16.30 -15.93 5.22
CA THR A 269 -15.64 -17.24 5.48
C THR A 269 -14.32 -17.49 4.73
N LYS A 270 -13.93 -16.63 3.78
CA LYS A 270 -12.69 -16.78 3.00
C LYS A 270 -11.51 -15.95 3.54
N ILE A 271 -11.75 -15.12 4.56
CA ILE A 271 -10.71 -14.27 5.15
C ILE A 271 -9.78 -15.15 5.99
N ASN A 272 -8.48 -15.10 5.69
CA ASN A 272 -7.46 -15.76 6.49
C ASN A 272 -7.05 -14.85 7.65
N PRO A 273 -7.18 -15.29 8.92
CA PRO A 273 -6.76 -14.50 10.06
C PRO A 273 -5.24 -14.30 10.08
N GLN A 274 -4.80 -13.09 10.40
CA GLN A 274 -3.41 -12.71 10.62
C GLN A 274 -3.30 -12.06 12.00
N SER A 275 -2.44 -12.60 12.85
CA SER A 275 -2.22 -12.02 14.18
C SER A 275 -1.47 -10.71 14.08
N PHE A 276 -1.95 -9.69 14.78
CA PHE A 276 -1.22 -8.44 15.02
C PHE A 276 -0.85 -8.34 16.50
N GLN A 277 0.40 -8.00 16.80
CA GLN A 277 0.85 -7.73 18.16
C GLN A 277 0.84 -6.22 18.42
N PRO A 278 0.07 -5.72 19.41
CA PRO A 278 0.11 -4.32 19.81
C PRO A 278 1.53 -3.87 20.18
N LEU A 279 1.89 -2.63 19.80
CA LEU A 279 3.19 -2.02 20.12
C LEU A 279 3.29 -1.66 21.60
N LEU A 280 2.16 -1.29 22.19
CA LEU A 280 2.01 -1.08 23.62
C LEU A 280 0.93 -2.01 24.17
N ALA A 281 1.11 -2.46 25.41
CA ALA A 281 0.18 -3.35 26.08
C ALA A 281 -0.47 -2.63 27.27
N SER A 282 -1.77 -2.39 27.19
CA SER A 282 -2.59 -1.95 28.32
C SER A 282 -2.98 -3.16 29.17
N GLN A 283 -2.97 -3.01 30.50
CA GLN A 283 -3.48 -4.02 31.43
C GLN A 283 -5.02 -3.98 31.54
N LYS A 284 -5.66 -2.91 31.05
CA LYS A 284 -7.11 -2.77 30.95
C LYS A 284 -7.60 -3.28 29.59
N SER A 285 -8.66 -4.07 29.60
CA SER A 285 -9.41 -4.52 28.41
C SER A 285 -10.82 -3.92 28.31
N ALA A 286 -11.19 -3.07 29.27
CA ALA A 286 -12.44 -2.31 29.31
C ALA A 286 -12.17 -0.91 29.88
N PHE A 287 -12.89 0.08 29.40
CA PHE A 287 -12.67 1.50 29.70
C PHE A 287 -14.00 2.18 29.95
N ASN A 288 -14.08 2.98 31.01
CA ASN A 288 -15.27 3.74 31.36
C ASN A 288 -15.17 5.18 30.86
N ARG A 289 -16.21 5.97 31.13
CA ARG A 289 -16.30 7.35 30.67
C ARG A 289 -15.15 8.23 31.17
N GLU A 290 -14.72 8.07 32.42
CA GLU A 290 -13.60 8.85 32.98
C GLU A 290 -12.28 8.51 32.27
N ASP A 291 -12.05 7.24 31.94
CA ASP A 291 -10.88 6.83 31.14
C ASP A 291 -10.88 7.53 29.77
N LEU A 292 -12.03 7.60 29.09
CA LEU A 292 -12.16 8.25 27.78
C LEU A 292 -11.96 9.77 27.85
N LEU A 293 -12.36 10.41 28.96
CA LEU A 293 -12.11 11.84 29.17
C LEU A 293 -10.61 12.16 29.27
N HIS A 294 -9.76 11.22 29.69
CA HIS A 294 -8.32 11.42 29.61
C HIS A 294 -7.85 11.48 28.15
N LEU A 295 -8.40 10.65 27.26
CA LEU A 295 -8.09 10.73 25.83
C LEU A 295 -8.60 12.01 25.18
N VAL A 296 -9.70 12.59 25.64
CA VAL A 296 -10.14 13.93 25.20
C VAL A 296 -9.12 15.01 25.60
N ARG A 297 -8.48 14.87 26.76
CA ARG A 297 -7.43 15.77 27.25
C ARG A 297 -6.04 15.52 26.63
N GLY A 298 -5.88 14.43 25.86
CA GLY A 298 -4.58 14.01 25.32
C GLY A 298 -3.68 13.28 26.34
N ASP A 299 -4.24 12.82 27.45
CA ASP A 299 -3.54 12.13 28.53
C ASP A 299 -3.68 10.60 28.38
N LEU A 300 -2.89 10.04 27.47
CA LEU A 300 -2.94 8.60 27.16
C LEU A 300 -2.48 7.73 28.35
N ALA A 301 -1.50 8.23 29.13
CA ALA A 301 -0.95 7.48 30.26
C ALA A 301 -1.98 7.28 31.37
N ALA A 302 -2.81 8.29 31.67
CA ALA A 302 -3.88 8.12 32.65
C ALA A 302 -4.99 7.17 32.17
N CYS A 303 -5.23 7.09 30.85
CA CYS A 303 -6.20 6.15 30.29
C CYS A 303 -5.67 4.70 30.30
N PHE A 304 -4.53 4.46 29.65
CA PHE A 304 -4.02 3.12 29.32
C PHE A 304 -2.92 2.60 30.25
N GLY A 305 -2.30 3.49 31.06
CA GLY A 305 -1.20 3.18 31.96
C GLY A 305 0.12 3.83 31.57
N ASN A 306 1.09 3.83 32.49
CA ASN A 306 2.35 4.59 32.39
C ASN A 306 3.18 4.33 31.12
N GLY A 307 3.08 3.13 30.50
CA GLY A 307 3.77 2.81 29.25
C GLY A 307 3.33 3.66 28.04
N TYR A 308 2.20 4.37 28.16
CA TYR A 308 1.64 5.23 27.11
C TYR A 308 2.04 6.70 27.28
N GLN A 309 2.99 7.02 28.18
CA GLN A 309 3.48 8.38 28.37
C GLN A 309 4.16 8.90 27.10
N GLN A 310 3.70 10.06 26.61
CA GLN A 310 4.20 10.68 25.38
C GLN A 310 4.87 12.03 25.60
N ASN A 311 4.87 12.61 26.81
CA ASN A 311 5.50 13.90 27.11
C ASN A 311 5.12 15.02 26.10
N SER A 312 3.84 15.06 25.69
CA SER A 312 3.30 16.00 24.69
C SER A 312 3.82 15.83 23.26
N LEU A 313 4.53 14.74 22.93
CA LEU A 313 5.06 14.47 21.59
C LEU A 313 3.97 14.45 20.51
N ASN A 314 2.77 14.00 20.85
CA ASN A 314 1.63 13.85 19.93
C ASN A 314 0.35 14.48 20.52
N SER A 315 0.41 15.75 20.91
CA SER A 315 -0.70 16.43 21.62
C SER A 315 -2.03 16.48 20.84
N SER A 316 -1.97 16.33 19.52
CA SER A 316 -3.15 16.36 18.63
C SER A 316 -3.80 14.99 18.44
N LEU A 317 -3.14 13.91 18.84
CA LEU A 317 -3.71 12.56 18.84
C LEU A 317 -4.58 12.34 20.08
N ARG A 318 -5.77 12.94 20.05
CA ARG A 318 -6.77 12.92 21.12
C ARG A 318 -8.18 12.79 20.56
N LEU A 319 -9.12 12.35 21.40
CA LEU A 319 -10.53 12.26 21.01
C LEU A 319 -11.18 13.65 20.94
N PRO A 320 -12.27 13.81 20.17
CA PRO A 320 -13.03 15.07 20.13
C PRO A 320 -13.56 15.52 21.48
N PRO A 321 -13.90 16.82 21.62
CA PRO A 321 -14.43 17.38 22.88
C PRO A 321 -15.62 16.60 23.43
N GLN A 322 -15.75 16.55 24.77
CA GLN A 322 -16.73 15.72 25.49
C GLN A 322 -18.16 15.79 24.95
N LYS A 323 -18.60 16.96 24.45
CA LYS A 323 -19.95 17.14 23.89
C LYS A 323 -20.18 16.31 22.62
N LEU A 324 -19.14 16.03 21.85
CA LEU A 324 -19.16 15.22 20.63
C LEU A 324 -18.79 13.75 20.87
N LEU A 325 -18.52 13.35 22.10
CA LEU A 325 -18.14 11.95 22.39
C LEU A 325 -19.32 11.01 22.14
N MET A 326 -19.13 10.05 21.23
CA MET A 326 -20.18 9.17 20.73
C MET A 326 -20.16 7.76 21.32
N PHE A 327 -19.34 7.51 22.34
CA PHE A 327 -19.46 6.33 23.22
C PHE A 327 -19.00 6.67 24.64
N ASP A 328 -19.59 5.98 25.62
CA ASP A 328 -19.35 6.18 27.06
C ASP A 328 -18.44 5.12 27.65
N LYS A 329 -18.38 3.94 27.03
CA LYS A 329 -17.61 2.80 27.51
C LYS A 329 -17.04 2.01 26.35
N VAL A 330 -15.82 1.49 26.52
CA VAL A 330 -15.31 0.34 25.76
C VAL A 330 -15.51 -0.88 26.65
N ILE A 331 -16.39 -1.78 26.24
CA ILE A 331 -16.83 -2.94 27.03
C ILE A 331 -15.82 -4.07 26.93
N ALA A 332 -15.31 -4.31 25.72
CA ALA A 332 -14.38 -5.38 25.44
C ALA A 332 -13.45 -5.01 24.29
N ILE A 333 -12.22 -5.47 24.38
CA ILE A 333 -11.20 -5.40 23.34
C ILE A 333 -10.54 -6.76 23.25
N ASP A 334 -10.53 -7.32 22.04
CA ASP A 334 -9.74 -8.48 21.69
C ASP A 334 -8.81 -8.10 20.53
N PRO A 335 -7.51 -7.83 20.77
CA PRO A 335 -6.57 -7.44 19.73
C PRO A 335 -6.34 -8.50 18.65
N GLN A 336 -6.64 -9.76 18.95
CA GLN A 336 -6.53 -10.88 18.02
C GLN A 336 -7.91 -11.32 17.49
N GLY A 337 -8.96 -10.62 17.91
CA GLY A 337 -10.33 -10.92 17.56
C GLY A 337 -10.69 -10.43 16.16
N GLY A 338 -11.92 -10.75 15.77
CA GLY A 338 -12.45 -10.38 14.46
C GLY A 338 -11.92 -11.29 13.36
N MET A 339 -12.52 -11.17 12.19
CA MET A 339 -12.33 -12.13 11.11
C MET A 339 -10.94 -12.08 10.48
N ALA A 340 -10.31 -10.91 10.47
CA ALA A 340 -8.93 -10.77 10.01
C ALA A 340 -7.89 -11.12 11.11
N GLY A 341 -8.30 -11.42 12.34
CA GLY A 341 -7.38 -11.70 13.45
C GLY A 341 -6.61 -10.48 13.99
N LYS A 342 -7.05 -9.26 13.62
CA LYS A 342 -6.34 -7.98 13.86
C LYS A 342 -7.01 -7.08 14.90
N GLY A 343 -8.20 -7.44 15.38
CA GLY A 343 -8.91 -6.67 16.39
C GLY A 343 -10.43 -6.76 16.30
N LEU A 344 -11.06 -6.94 17.46
CA LEU A 344 -12.49 -6.78 17.67
C LEU A 344 -12.74 -5.93 18.92
N ILE A 345 -13.51 -4.86 18.76
CA ILE A 345 -13.78 -3.90 19.83
C ILE A 345 -15.28 -3.67 19.94
N LEU A 346 -15.79 -3.69 21.17
CA LEU A 346 -17.17 -3.39 21.49
C LEU A 346 -17.24 -2.17 22.42
N ALA A 347 -17.93 -1.13 21.98
CA ALA A 347 -18.21 0.06 22.79
C ALA A 347 -19.71 0.31 22.90
N SER A 348 -20.12 1.10 23.88
CA SER A 348 -21.51 1.50 24.05
C SER A 348 -21.69 2.97 24.42
N LYS A 349 -22.84 3.51 24.02
CA LYS A 349 -23.34 4.84 24.37
C LYS A 349 -24.72 4.71 25.02
N SER A 350 -24.90 5.31 26.18
CA SER A 350 -26.23 5.54 26.72
C SER A 350 -26.91 6.65 25.93
N VAL A 351 -28.08 6.35 25.38
CA VAL A 351 -28.94 7.31 24.67
C VAL A 351 -30.00 7.78 25.64
N GLU A 352 -30.16 9.09 25.78
CA GLU A 352 -31.19 9.68 26.63
C GLU A 352 -32.03 10.68 25.83
N ALA A 353 -33.33 10.75 26.14
CA ALA A 353 -34.27 11.64 25.43
C ALA A 353 -33.86 13.13 25.45
N LYS A 354 -33.06 13.53 26.46
CA LYS A 354 -32.56 14.89 26.67
C LYS A 354 -31.21 15.16 26.00
N ASP A 355 -30.65 14.20 25.25
CA ASP A 355 -29.38 14.41 24.57
C ASP A 355 -29.45 15.58 23.59
N TRP A 356 -28.38 16.37 23.56
CA TRP A 356 -28.38 17.69 22.92
C TRP A 356 -28.71 17.63 21.43
N TYR A 357 -28.35 16.55 20.74
CA TYR A 357 -28.56 16.40 19.30
C TYR A 357 -30.06 16.22 18.97
N PHE A 358 -30.87 15.64 19.86
CA PHE A 358 -32.32 15.54 19.64
C PHE A 358 -33.03 16.89 19.67
N LEU A 359 -32.48 17.86 20.41
CA LEU A 359 -33.02 19.21 20.51
C LEU A 359 -32.83 20.02 19.22
N CYS A 360 -31.84 19.66 18.40
CA CYS A 360 -31.51 20.38 17.17
C CYS A 360 -31.67 19.56 15.88
N HIS A 361 -31.77 18.24 15.94
CA HIS A 361 -31.84 17.35 14.77
C HIS A 361 -33.03 16.37 14.90
N PHE A 362 -34.17 16.59 14.26
CA PHE A 362 -34.63 17.84 13.66
C PHE A 362 -35.77 18.43 14.49
N LYS A 363 -36.01 19.73 14.34
CA LYS A 363 -37.22 20.34 14.91
C LYS A 363 -38.46 19.57 14.41
N ASN A 364 -39.35 19.20 15.33
CA ASN A 364 -40.57 18.39 15.10
C ASN A 364 -40.37 16.98 14.50
N ASP A 365 -39.13 16.50 14.35
CA ASP A 365 -38.79 15.12 13.93
C ASP A 365 -37.44 14.73 14.56
N PRO A 366 -37.38 14.61 15.90
CA PRO A 366 -36.12 14.40 16.59
C PRO A 366 -35.59 12.98 16.34
N THR A 367 -34.33 12.89 15.91
CA THR A 367 -33.64 11.63 15.61
C THR A 367 -32.13 11.84 15.71
N MET A 368 -31.37 10.81 16.10
CA MET A 368 -29.92 10.91 16.11
C MET A 368 -29.40 11.11 14.67
N PRO A 369 -28.52 12.10 14.43
CA PRO A 369 -27.88 12.27 13.14
C PRO A 369 -27.10 11.01 12.71
N GLY A 370 -27.28 10.59 11.46
CA GLY A 370 -26.54 9.47 10.89
C GLY A 370 -25.02 9.68 10.90
N ASN A 371 -24.58 10.93 10.68
CA ASN A 371 -23.16 11.27 10.75
C ASN A 371 -22.60 11.20 12.17
N LEU A 372 -23.40 11.37 13.24
CA LEU A 372 -22.94 11.07 14.62
C LEU A 372 -22.78 9.57 14.86
N MET A 373 -23.58 8.72 14.21
CA MET A 373 -23.34 7.27 14.23
C MET A 373 -22.03 6.93 13.53
N ILE A 374 -21.70 7.58 12.40
CA ILE A 374 -20.38 7.43 11.75
C ILE A 374 -19.26 7.91 12.66
N GLU A 375 -19.44 9.05 13.32
CA GLU A 375 -18.47 9.64 14.25
C GLU A 375 -18.11 8.69 15.40
N GLY A 376 -19.08 7.97 15.96
CA GLY A 376 -18.81 6.95 16.98
C GLY A 376 -17.89 5.84 16.49
N GLY A 377 -18.03 5.42 15.22
CA GLY A 377 -17.09 4.51 14.57
C GLY A 377 -15.70 5.11 14.40
N VAL A 378 -15.61 6.36 13.93
CA VAL A 378 -14.34 7.11 13.77
C VAL A 378 -13.61 7.21 15.10
N GLN A 379 -14.29 7.67 16.15
CA GLN A 379 -13.71 7.83 17.48
C GLN A 379 -13.29 6.48 18.09
N LEU A 380 -14.04 5.41 17.85
CA LEU A 380 -13.66 4.08 18.33
C LEU A 380 -12.41 3.54 17.61
N LEU A 381 -12.27 3.86 16.32
CA LEU A 381 -11.05 3.54 15.56
C LEU A 381 -9.85 4.37 16.04
N GLN A 382 -10.04 5.67 16.30
CA GLN A 382 -9.02 6.52 16.94
C GLN A 382 -8.58 5.93 18.29
N PHE A 383 -9.54 5.56 19.15
CA PHE A 383 -9.27 4.90 20.41
C PHE A 383 -8.41 3.64 20.21
N TYR A 384 -8.77 2.77 19.25
CA TYR A 384 -8.05 1.53 19.02
C TYR A 384 -6.62 1.77 18.49
N ILE A 385 -6.43 2.74 17.59
CA ILE A 385 -5.11 3.17 17.11
C ILE A 385 -4.20 3.57 18.30
N LEU A 386 -4.73 4.35 19.25
CA LEU A 386 -3.98 4.78 20.43
C LEU A 386 -3.72 3.61 21.40
N PHE A 387 -4.71 2.73 21.57
CA PHE A 387 -4.59 1.52 22.38
C PHE A 387 -3.53 0.57 21.84
N LEU A 388 -3.41 0.43 20.51
CA LEU A 388 -2.36 -0.39 19.89
C LEU A 388 -0.95 0.20 20.07
N GLY A 389 -0.82 1.47 20.43
CA GLY A 389 0.46 2.15 20.57
C GLY A 389 1.01 2.74 19.27
N LEU A 390 0.20 2.84 18.21
CA LEU A 390 0.67 3.31 16.89
C LEU A 390 1.20 4.76 16.91
N GLN A 391 0.75 5.58 17.85
CA GLN A 391 1.26 6.93 18.10
C GLN A 391 2.78 6.96 18.37
N THR A 392 3.37 5.87 18.87
CA THR A 392 4.81 5.78 19.16
C THR A 392 5.68 5.81 17.90
N LEU A 393 5.07 5.55 16.73
CA LEU A 393 5.74 5.57 15.44
C LEU A 393 5.80 6.96 14.80
N THR A 394 5.20 7.96 15.44
CA THR A 394 5.04 9.31 14.87
C THR A 394 5.33 10.40 15.90
N LYS A 395 5.59 11.62 15.43
CA LYS A 395 5.80 12.82 16.22
C LYS A 395 4.93 13.95 15.68
N ASP A 396 4.33 14.72 16.57
CA ASP A 396 3.40 15.81 16.28
C ASP A 396 2.33 15.43 15.23
N ALA A 397 1.77 14.23 15.36
CA ALA A 397 0.84 13.68 14.39
C ALA A 397 -0.63 14.04 14.65
N ARG A 398 -1.42 13.90 13.59
CA ARG A 398 -2.88 14.06 13.54
C ARG A 398 -3.53 12.80 12.96
N PHE A 399 -4.79 12.55 13.34
CA PHE A 399 -5.61 11.57 12.64
C PHE A 399 -6.05 12.18 11.29
N GLN A 400 -5.85 11.42 10.22
CA GLN A 400 -6.21 11.80 8.86
C GLN A 400 -6.98 10.68 8.17
N VAL A 401 -7.76 11.05 7.16
CA VAL A 401 -8.35 10.09 6.22
C VAL A 401 -7.29 9.45 5.35
N ILE A 402 -7.59 8.26 4.81
CA ILE A 402 -6.76 7.62 3.80
C ILE A 402 -7.26 8.08 2.41
N PRO A 403 -6.44 8.79 1.61
CA PRO A 403 -6.84 9.24 0.28
C PRO A 403 -7.25 8.10 -0.65
N ASN A 404 -8.18 8.40 -1.55
CA ASN A 404 -8.69 7.53 -2.61
C ASN A 404 -9.33 6.21 -2.16
N ARG A 405 -9.69 6.08 -0.87
CA ARG A 405 -10.42 4.91 -0.34
C ARG A 405 -11.90 5.23 -0.08
N PRO A 406 -12.84 4.56 -0.77
CA PRO A 406 -14.27 4.76 -0.53
C PRO A 406 -14.75 4.13 0.79
N GLN A 407 -15.49 4.90 1.58
CA GLN A 407 -16.16 4.48 2.81
C GLN A 407 -17.66 4.34 2.56
N VAL A 408 -18.18 3.12 2.65
CA VAL A 408 -19.57 2.81 2.31
C VAL A 408 -20.41 2.73 3.57
N THR A 409 -21.39 3.61 3.71
CA THR A 409 -22.31 3.62 4.84
C THR A 409 -23.73 3.30 4.42
N ARG A 410 -24.37 2.43 5.21
CA ARG A 410 -25.79 2.07 5.07
C ARG A 410 -26.51 2.31 6.38
N PHE A 411 -27.72 2.83 6.32
CA PHE A 411 -28.63 3.06 7.43
C PHE A 411 -29.97 2.37 7.15
N ARG A 412 -30.46 1.55 8.09
CA ARG A 412 -31.75 0.84 8.01
C ARG A 412 -32.53 0.90 9.33
N GLY A 413 -32.20 1.86 10.17
CA GLY A 413 -32.90 2.17 11.41
C GLY A 413 -32.62 3.58 11.86
N GLN A 414 -33.30 3.99 12.93
CA GLN A 414 -33.17 5.31 13.54
C GLN A 414 -33.08 5.17 15.05
N VAL A 415 -32.47 6.17 15.69
CA VAL A 415 -32.47 6.30 17.15
C VAL A 415 -33.30 7.53 17.47
N THR A 416 -34.39 7.34 18.22
CA THR A 416 -35.32 8.42 18.62
C THR A 416 -35.07 8.82 20.08
N PRO A 417 -35.73 9.87 20.61
CA PRO A 417 -35.58 10.32 22.00
C PRO A 417 -36.18 9.36 23.05
N THR A 418 -35.67 8.14 23.09
CA THR A 418 -36.00 7.11 24.09
C THR A 418 -34.72 6.71 24.82
N SER A 419 -34.84 6.30 26.08
CA SER A 419 -33.69 5.77 26.81
C SER A 419 -33.31 4.40 26.25
N GLY A 420 -32.03 4.21 25.93
CA GLY A 420 -31.54 2.99 25.31
C GLY A 420 -30.02 2.91 25.30
N ILE A 421 -29.48 1.83 24.73
CA ILE A 421 -28.03 1.64 24.59
C ILE A 421 -27.71 1.40 23.12
N LEU A 422 -26.87 2.28 22.58
CA LEU A 422 -26.30 2.13 21.25
C LEU A 422 -24.95 1.41 21.38
N PHE A 423 -24.74 0.34 20.63
CA PHE A 423 -23.48 -0.40 20.60
C PHE A 423 -22.73 -0.16 19.30
N TYR A 424 -21.42 -0.04 19.39
CA TYR A 424 -20.50 -0.01 18.27
C TYR A 424 -19.64 -1.26 18.31
N GLN A 425 -19.76 -2.10 17.30
CA GLN A 425 -18.87 -3.24 17.09
C GLN A 425 -17.92 -2.91 15.95
N LEU A 426 -16.65 -2.67 16.27
CA LEU A 426 -15.56 -2.38 15.34
C LEU A 426 -14.75 -3.64 15.09
N GLU A 427 -14.58 -4.00 13.83
CA GLU A 427 -13.81 -5.15 13.38
C GLU A 427 -12.70 -4.68 12.44
N ILE A 428 -11.44 -4.98 12.79
CA ILE A 428 -10.28 -4.52 12.05
C ILE A 428 -10.03 -5.43 10.84
N ILE A 429 -9.73 -4.80 9.71
CA ILE A 429 -9.49 -5.45 8.42
C ILE A 429 -8.01 -5.43 8.10
N GLU A 430 -7.37 -4.28 8.33
CA GLU A 430 -6.02 -3.99 7.88
C GLU A 430 -5.35 -3.06 8.89
N ILE A 431 -4.09 -3.34 9.21
CA ILE A 431 -3.19 -2.47 9.98
C ILE A 431 -1.90 -2.48 9.20
N GLU A 432 -1.44 -1.31 8.79
CA GLU A 432 -0.20 -1.14 8.05
C GLU A 432 0.55 0.07 8.59
N PHE A 433 1.85 0.12 8.34
CA PHE A 433 2.70 1.19 8.89
C PHE A 433 3.13 2.22 7.84
N ASN A 434 2.96 1.91 6.54
CA ASN A 434 3.64 2.61 5.46
C ASN A 434 2.69 3.04 4.33
N PRO A 435 2.93 4.20 3.69
CA PRO A 435 3.94 5.22 4.02
C PRO A 435 3.67 5.94 5.36
N LYS A 436 2.47 5.75 5.93
CA LYS A 436 2.05 6.27 7.23
C LYS A 436 1.26 5.20 7.97
N PRO A 437 1.35 5.09 9.30
CA PRO A 437 0.56 4.10 10.04
C PRO A 437 -0.93 4.32 9.82
N PHE A 438 -1.62 3.30 9.34
CA PHE A 438 -3.06 3.36 9.12
C PHE A 438 -3.76 2.09 9.58
N VAL A 439 -5.05 2.25 9.89
CA VAL A 439 -5.95 1.15 10.27
C VAL A 439 -7.24 1.26 9.49
N LEU A 440 -7.68 0.15 8.92
CA LEU A 440 -8.95 -0.01 8.22
C LEU A 440 -9.87 -0.94 9.00
N ALA A 441 -11.15 -0.59 9.09
CA ALA A 441 -12.13 -1.34 9.86
C ALA A 441 -13.54 -1.32 9.25
N ASN A 442 -14.35 -2.30 9.65
CA ASN A 442 -15.81 -2.30 9.46
C ASN A 442 -16.48 -2.04 10.81
N VAL A 443 -17.60 -1.32 10.80
CA VAL A 443 -18.37 -0.99 11.99
C VAL A 443 -19.82 -1.44 11.81
N ASN A 444 -20.35 -2.14 12.82
CA ASN A 444 -21.79 -2.32 12.99
C ASN A 444 -22.28 -1.43 14.13
N VAL A 445 -23.32 -0.66 13.88
CA VAL A 445 -24.02 0.14 14.89
C VAL A 445 -25.32 -0.56 15.23
N ILE A 446 -25.49 -0.92 16.50
CA ILE A 446 -26.57 -1.78 16.98
C ILE A 446 -27.41 -1.01 18.01
N PHE A 447 -28.72 -1.01 17.82
CA PHE A 447 -29.70 -0.41 18.73
C PHE A 447 -30.93 -1.30 18.77
N ASP A 448 -31.51 -1.53 19.96
CA ASP A 448 -32.65 -2.44 20.17
C ASP A 448 -32.43 -3.82 19.50
N ASP A 449 -31.27 -4.42 19.72
CA ASP A 449 -30.84 -5.73 19.19
C ASP A 449 -30.82 -5.84 17.65
N LYS A 450 -30.87 -4.71 16.94
CA LYS A 450 -30.79 -4.64 15.47
C LYS A 450 -29.57 -3.86 15.03
N THR A 451 -28.87 -4.35 14.01
CA THR A 451 -27.86 -3.55 13.29
C THR A 451 -28.58 -2.47 12.48
N ILE A 452 -28.57 -1.24 12.96
CA ILE A 452 -29.26 -0.11 12.33
C ILE A 452 -28.38 0.64 11.33
N ALA A 453 -27.05 0.54 11.45
CA ALA A 453 -26.12 1.09 10.48
C ALA A 453 -24.87 0.20 10.30
N THR A 454 -24.29 0.20 9.11
CA THR A 454 -22.98 -0.41 8.83
C THR A 454 -22.09 0.59 8.12
N ILE A 455 -20.83 0.67 8.55
CA ILE A 455 -19.80 1.48 7.91
C ILE A 455 -18.72 0.53 7.45
N LYS A 456 -18.45 0.48 6.15
CA LYS A 456 -17.42 -0.38 5.57
C LYS A 456 -16.22 0.42 5.10
N ASN A 457 -15.04 -0.17 5.26
CA ASN A 457 -13.75 0.43 4.90
C ASN A 457 -13.49 1.77 5.60
N LEU A 458 -13.93 1.91 6.85
CA LEU A 458 -13.58 3.07 7.67
C LEU A 458 -12.07 3.06 7.90
N GLY A 459 -11.37 4.07 7.40
CA GLY A 459 -9.91 4.13 7.43
C GLY A 459 -9.39 5.43 8.03
N LEU A 460 -8.41 5.30 8.93
CA LEU A 460 -7.66 6.43 9.49
C LEU A 460 -6.16 6.16 9.41
N GLN A 461 -5.37 7.20 9.13
CA GLN A 461 -3.92 7.19 9.17
C GLN A 461 -3.37 8.23 10.15
N LEU A 462 -2.17 8.00 10.68
CA LEU A 462 -1.41 8.96 11.47
C LEU A 462 -0.49 9.77 10.57
N SER A 463 -0.68 11.09 10.53
CA SER A 463 0.12 11.99 9.70
C SER A 463 0.80 13.04 10.56
N GLU A 464 2.14 13.10 10.50
CA GLU A 464 2.92 14.18 11.12
C GLU A 464 2.58 15.53 10.47
N LYS A 465 2.46 16.58 11.28
CA LYS A 465 2.26 17.94 10.78
C LYS A 465 3.47 18.39 9.96
N LYS A 466 3.22 19.25 8.97
CA LYS A 466 4.32 19.81 8.16
C LYS A 466 4.99 20.90 9.00
N LEU A 467 6.33 20.85 9.14
CA LEU A 467 7.11 21.93 9.75
C LEU A 467 6.86 23.22 8.97
N HIS A 468 6.09 24.16 9.53
CA HIS A 468 5.99 25.51 9.01
C HIS A 468 7.31 26.24 9.28
N LEU A 469 8.24 26.15 8.33
CA LEU A 469 9.33 27.11 8.23
C LEU A 469 8.73 28.45 7.76
N SER A 470 8.21 29.22 8.71
CA SER A 470 7.85 30.61 8.47
C SER A 470 9.14 31.42 8.19
N PRO A 471 9.18 32.28 7.15
CA PRO A 471 10.37 33.08 6.82
C PRO A 471 10.79 34.08 7.91
N GLU A 472 9.97 34.28 8.95
CA GLU A 472 10.14 35.32 9.96
C GLU A 472 10.96 34.89 11.19
N ASN A 473 11.33 33.61 11.33
CA ASN A 473 12.16 33.14 12.45
C ASN A 473 13.66 33.02 12.15
N ILE A 474 14.15 33.64 11.07
CA ILE A 474 15.59 33.81 10.80
C ILE A 474 16.11 35.05 11.53
N SER A 475 15.95 35.09 12.85
CA SER A 475 16.69 36.02 13.71
C SER A 475 16.50 35.68 15.18
N GLU A 476 17.26 34.70 15.69
CA GLU A 476 18.00 34.79 16.97
C GLU A 476 18.63 33.43 17.35
N PRO A 477 19.97 33.32 17.46
CA PRO A 477 20.65 32.07 17.77
C PRO A 477 20.82 31.87 19.29
N THR A 478 19.73 31.80 20.09
CA THR A 478 19.92 31.87 21.56
C THR A 478 19.15 30.91 22.47
N LEU A 479 18.36 29.94 22.02
CA LEU A 479 17.70 29.00 22.96
C LEU A 479 17.90 27.49 22.72
N THR A 480 18.81 27.07 21.84
CA THR A 480 19.06 25.64 21.56
C THR A 480 20.19 25.01 22.38
N LYS A 481 20.84 25.75 23.28
CA LYS A 481 22.05 25.28 24.00
C LYS A 481 21.91 25.02 25.51
N LYS A 482 20.75 25.23 26.14
CA LYS A 482 20.64 25.19 27.61
C LYS A 482 19.78 24.08 28.25
N ILE A 483 19.12 23.21 27.48
CA ILE A 483 18.31 22.10 28.04
C ILE A 483 18.98 20.72 27.84
N ILE A 484 20.16 20.67 27.20
CA ILE A 484 20.85 19.41 26.89
C ILE A 484 21.62 18.83 28.10
N ASN A 485 21.79 19.58 29.20
CA ASN A 485 22.59 19.14 30.35
C ASN A 485 21.80 19.18 31.66
N SER A 486 20.86 18.24 31.88
CA SER A 486 20.59 17.72 33.24
C SER A 486 19.51 16.60 33.25
N SER A 487 19.91 15.41 33.73
CA SER A 487 19.10 14.34 34.34
C SER A 487 18.47 13.31 33.37
N ILE A 488 18.66 11.98 33.45
CA ILE A 488 19.37 11.04 34.35
C ILE A 488 19.81 9.82 33.51
N ALA A 489 20.99 9.30 33.85
CA ALA A 489 21.61 8.11 33.27
C ALA A 489 20.89 6.80 33.62
N VAL A 490 20.66 5.96 32.61
CA VAL A 490 20.71 4.50 32.74
C VAL A 490 21.71 4.01 31.70
N GLN A 491 22.66 3.20 32.16
CA GLN A 491 23.78 2.70 31.38
C GLN A 491 23.30 1.73 30.30
N THR A 492 23.40 2.14 29.04
CA THR A 492 23.80 1.28 27.92
C THR A 492 24.63 2.13 26.96
N GLN A 493 25.77 1.60 26.54
CA GLN A 493 26.88 2.32 25.94
C GLN A 493 26.60 2.79 24.50
N ASP A 494 27.09 4.01 24.21
CA ASP A 494 27.45 4.62 22.92
C ASP A 494 26.51 4.49 21.72
N LEU A 495 25.68 5.52 21.50
CA LEU A 495 25.25 5.92 20.14
C LEU A 495 25.31 7.44 19.98
N LYS A 496 26.17 7.89 19.06
CA LYS A 496 26.36 9.27 18.62
C LYS A 496 25.06 9.83 18.01
N LYS A 497 24.74 11.10 18.32
CA LYS A 497 23.72 11.91 17.62
C LYS A 497 23.92 11.85 16.11
N THR A 498 23.00 11.20 15.40
CA THR A 498 22.84 11.30 13.94
C THR A 498 21.50 11.96 13.64
N GLU A 499 21.53 12.96 12.77
CA GLU A 499 20.34 13.52 12.11
C GLU A 499 19.56 12.36 11.48
N THR A 500 18.31 12.14 11.87
CA THR A 500 17.50 11.04 11.31
C THR A 500 17.08 11.42 9.89
N ILE A 501 17.74 10.82 8.90
CA ILE A 501 17.39 10.91 7.49
C ILE A 501 16.03 10.20 7.28
N PRO A 502 15.04 10.82 6.61
CA PRO A 502 13.73 10.21 6.39
C PRO A 502 13.85 8.94 5.51
N ILE A 503 13.10 7.90 5.85
CA ILE A 503 13.05 6.65 5.09
C ILE A 503 11.94 6.76 4.04
N LEU A 504 12.29 6.69 2.75
CA LEU A 504 11.34 6.77 1.62
C LEU A 504 10.69 5.42 1.31
N PHE A 505 11.49 4.35 1.35
CA PHE A 505 11.00 2.98 1.20
C PHE A 505 11.63 2.09 2.25
N ASN A 506 10.86 1.23 2.90
CA ASN A 506 11.37 0.31 3.92
C ASN A 506 11.13 -1.14 3.53
N SER A 507 11.43 -2.05 4.46
CA SER A 507 11.31 -3.49 4.27
C SER A 507 9.96 -3.94 3.72
N GLU A 508 8.84 -3.30 4.12
CA GLU A 508 7.51 -3.71 3.62
C GLU A 508 7.31 -3.28 2.18
N HIS A 509 7.68 -2.06 1.81
CA HIS A 509 7.67 -1.64 0.40
C HIS A 509 8.58 -2.54 -0.45
N LEU A 510 9.76 -2.92 0.09
CA LEU A 510 10.69 -3.80 -0.60
C LEU A 510 10.13 -5.22 -0.74
N LYS A 511 9.39 -5.74 0.25
CA LYS A 511 8.66 -7.02 0.14
C LYS A 511 7.56 -6.97 -0.93
N GLU A 512 6.81 -5.87 -1.00
CA GLU A 512 5.81 -5.67 -2.06
C GLU A 512 6.45 -5.64 -3.44
N LEU A 513 7.62 -4.99 -3.59
CA LEU A 513 8.40 -5.04 -4.82
C LEU A 513 8.97 -6.42 -5.09
N ALA A 514 9.39 -7.18 -4.08
CA ALA A 514 10.03 -8.48 -4.26
C ALA A 514 9.04 -9.60 -4.58
N GLN A 515 7.87 -9.63 -3.93
CA GLN A 515 6.89 -10.72 -4.02
C GLN A 515 5.42 -10.27 -4.05
N GLY A 516 5.10 -9.09 -3.52
CA GLY A 516 3.73 -8.59 -3.41
C GLY A 516 3.21 -7.83 -4.64
N ALA A 517 2.24 -6.94 -4.42
CA ALA A 517 1.67 -6.11 -5.46
C ALA A 517 2.54 -4.87 -5.65
N ILE A 518 3.18 -4.72 -6.82
CA ILE A 518 4.12 -3.59 -7.08
C ILE A 518 3.46 -2.23 -6.82
N VAL A 519 2.16 -2.10 -7.06
CA VAL A 519 1.38 -0.87 -6.77
C VAL A 519 1.51 -0.41 -5.31
N ASN A 520 1.65 -1.32 -4.35
CA ASN A 520 1.82 -1.01 -2.94
C ASN A 520 3.22 -0.44 -2.63
N CYS A 521 4.20 -0.70 -3.50
CA CYS A 521 5.54 -0.11 -3.42
C CYS A 521 5.65 1.17 -4.26
N LEU A 522 5.26 1.13 -5.54
CA LEU A 522 5.60 2.16 -6.52
C LEU A 522 4.43 3.00 -7.04
N GLY A 523 3.20 2.72 -6.60
CA GLY A 523 1.99 3.47 -6.97
C GLY A 523 1.23 2.94 -8.18
N SER A 524 0.09 3.57 -8.48
CA SER A 524 -0.95 3.06 -9.40
C SER A 524 -0.51 2.87 -10.86
N GLU A 525 0.53 3.54 -11.33
CA GLU A 525 1.06 3.31 -12.69
C GLU A 525 1.54 1.87 -12.91
N PHE A 526 1.88 1.15 -11.84
CA PHE A 526 2.32 -0.24 -11.89
C PHE A 526 1.18 -1.26 -11.78
N GLU A 527 -0.08 -0.82 -11.72
CA GLU A 527 -1.27 -1.69 -11.73
C GLU A 527 -1.36 -2.51 -13.05
N ILE A 528 -0.73 -2.05 -14.13
CA ILE A 528 -0.65 -2.81 -15.39
C ILE A 528 0.01 -4.19 -15.25
N TYR A 529 0.79 -4.39 -14.18
CA TYR A 529 1.45 -5.65 -13.87
C TYR A 529 0.62 -6.55 -12.95
N GLU A 530 -0.60 -6.14 -12.57
CA GLU A 530 -1.51 -7.00 -11.82
C GLU A 530 -1.86 -8.24 -12.65
N ASN A 531 -1.42 -9.42 -12.18
CA ASN A 531 -1.49 -10.70 -12.89
C ASN A 531 -0.56 -10.85 -14.12
N ARG A 532 0.48 -10.02 -14.25
CA ARG A 532 1.53 -10.16 -15.28
C ARG A 532 2.92 -10.24 -14.66
N HIS A 533 3.87 -10.75 -15.43
CA HIS A 533 5.27 -10.70 -15.03
C HIS A 533 5.77 -9.26 -14.96
N CYS A 534 6.66 -8.99 -14.03
CA CYS A 534 7.30 -7.70 -13.83
C CYS A 534 8.68 -7.91 -13.20
N VAL A 535 9.57 -6.94 -13.37
CA VAL A 535 10.90 -6.98 -12.76
C VAL A 535 10.79 -6.81 -11.25
N ARG A 536 11.43 -7.71 -10.52
CA ARG A 536 11.42 -7.80 -9.06
C ARG A 536 12.84 -7.66 -8.52
N ILE A 537 12.97 -7.25 -7.26
CA ILE A 537 14.23 -7.44 -6.51
C ILE A 537 14.24 -8.86 -5.89
N PRO A 538 15.40 -9.37 -5.45
CA PRO A 538 15.47 -10.61 -4.67
C PRO A 538 14.66 -10.53 -3.37
N ASN A 539 14.31 -11.68 -2.78
CA ASN A 539 13.42 -11.77 -1.63
C ASN A 539 14.01 -12.56 -0.45
N GLN A 540 13.39 -12.41 0.73
CA GLN A 540 13.74 -13.12 1.98
C GLN A 540 15.24 -13.07 2.28
N ASP A 541 15.88 -14.22 2.54
CA ASP A 541 17.31 -14.37 2.88
C ASP A 541 18.27 -13.78 1.84
N PHE A 542 17.79 -13.51 0.61
CA PHE A 542 18.59 -12.92 -0.46
C PHE A 542 18.22 -11.46 -0.76
N CYS A 543 17.26 -10.86 -0.04
CA CYS A 543 17.00 -9.42 -0.10
C CYS A 543 18.04 -8.68 0.75
N LEU A 544 18.99 -8.02 0.09
CA LEU A 544 20.11 -7.33 0.74
C LEU A 544 19.93 -5.80 0.73
N ILE A 545 18.68 -5.36 0.88
CA ILE A 545 18.29 -3.96 1.06
C ILE A 545 17.31 -3.88 2.24
N SER A 546 17.62 -3.08 3.26
CA SER A 546 16.71 -2.83 4.39
C SER A 546 15.79 -1.64 4.13
N ARG A 547 16.30 -0.59 3.48
CA ARG A 547 15.59 0.67 3.24
C ARG A 547 16.23 1.55 2.18
N VAL A 548 15.44 2.48 1.64
CA VAL A 548 15.81 3.59 0.75
C VAL A 548 15.65 4.89 1.52
N LEU A 549 16.73 5.68 1.59
CA LEU A 549 16.79 6.94 2.33
C LEU A 549 16.61 8.18 1.44
N ASN A 550 17.18 8.14 0.25
CA ASN A 550 17.10 9.24 -0.71
C ASN A 550 16.86 8.69 -2.11
N LEU A 551 16.09 9.42 -2.89
CA LEU A 551 15.85 9.11 -4.29
C LEU A 551 15.73 10.42 -5.06
N GLU A 552 16.65 10.61 -5.99
CA GLU A 552 16.68 11.73 -6.91
C GLU A 552 16.46 11.20 -8.32
N GLY A 553 15.34 11.55 -8.95
CA GLY A 553 15.01 11.06 -10.28
C GLY A 553 13.53 11.23 -10.56
N GLN A 554 13.20 11.72 -11.75
CA GLN A 554 11.81 11.89 -12.17
C GLN A 554 11.34 10.64 -12.91
N ARG A 555 10.15 10.13 -12.56
CA ARG A 555 9.48 9.04 -13.28
C ARG A 555 9.48 9.32 -14.78
N HIS A 556 9.81 8.31 -15.61
CA HIS A 556 9.92 8.40 -17.08
C HIS A 556 11.06 9.28 -17.62
N ASN A 557 11.93 9.84 -16.77
CA ASN A 557 13.11 10.60 -17.18
C ASN A 557 14.40 9.78 -16.96
N PHE A 558 14.99 9.30 -18.04
CA PHE A 558 16.22 8.49 -18.03
C PHE A 558 17.46 9.23 -18.51
N LYS A 559 17.40 10.56 -18.63
CA LYS A 559 18.48 11.41 -19.15
C LYS A 559 19.24 12.16 -18.06
N GLU A 560 18.63 12.32 -16.90
CA GLU A 560 19.24 12.99 -15.75
C GLU A 560 19.92 11.97 -14.84
N ASN A 561 20.99 12.39 -14.16
CA ASN A 561 21.82 11.62 -13.22
C ASN A 561 21.02 11.13 -12.00
N SER A 562 20.02 10.28 -12.25
CA SER A 562 19.12 9.77 -11.22
C SER A 562 19.94 8.95 -10.22
N SER A 563 19.71 9.19 -8.93
CA SER A 563 20.47 8.57 -7.86
C SER A 563 19.57 8.01 -6.77
N LEU A 564 20.13 7.04 -6.04
CA LEU A 564 19.47 6.31 -4.98
C LEU A 564 20.46 6.14 -3.83
N THR A 565 20.01 6.35 -2.59
CA THR A 565 20.78 5.95 -1.40
C THR A 565 19.97 4.92 -0.61
N THR A 566 20.56 3.76 -0.37
CA THR A 566 19.96 2.68 0.41
C THR A 566 20.81 2.29 1.60
N GLU A 567 20.21 1.60 2.56
CA GLU A 567 20.90 0.95 3.65
C GLU A 567 20.55 -0.53 3.73
N TYR A 568 21.53 -1.34 4.13
CA TYR A 568 21.38 -2.74 4.47
C TYR A 568 21.92 -2.98 5.89
N ASP A 569 21.07 -3.56 6.74
CA ASP A 569 21.42 -3.97 8.10
C ASP A 569 22.08 -5.35 8.05
N VAL A 570 23.36 -5.41 8.38
CA VAL A 570 24.09 -6.68 8.41
C VAL A 570 23.88 -7.34 9.77
N GLU A 571 22.99 -8.32 9.83
CA GLU A 571 22.75 -9.06 11.07
C GLU A 571 24.00 -9.84 11.52
N GLN A 572 24.21 -9.93 12.84
CA GLN A 572 25.39 -10.59 13.39
C GLN A 572 25.50 -12.07 13.02
N ASN A 573 24.35 -12.75 12.88
CA ASN A 573 24.23 -14.18 12.67
C ASN A 573 23.55 -14.54 11.34
N THR A 574 23.70 -13.71 10.30
CA THR A 574 23.14 -14.01 8.97
C THR A 574 23.80 -15.23 8.31
N TRP A 575 23.07 -15.88 7.39
CA TRP A 575 23.45 -17.17 6.78
C TRP A 575 24.85 -17.14 6.15
N PHE A 576 25.22 -16.05 5.48
CA PHE A 576 26.50 -15.96 4.79
C PHE A 576 27.70 -15.81 5.72
N TYR A 577 27.52 -15.52 7.02
CA TYR A 577 28.60 -15.67 8.01
C TYR A 577 28.67 -17.08 8.60
N GLN A 578 27.54 -17.78 8.68
CA GLN A 578 27.47 -19.13 9.22
C GLN A 578 28.03 -20.16 8.23
N ASP A 579 27.75 -19.95 6.95
CA ASP A 579 28.09 -20.87 5.87
C ASP A 579 29.50 -20.58 5.29
N ASN A 580 30.07 -19.41 5.60
CA ASN A 580 31.41 -19.05 5.14
C ASN A 580 32.49 -19.59 6.09
N SER A 581 33.67 -19.91 5.55
CA SER A 581 34.81 -20.36 6.37
C SER A 581 35.56 -19.21 7.05
N SER A 582 35.21 -17.95 6.73
CA SER A 582 35.90 -16.75 7.20
C SER A 582 34.86 -15.75 7.75
N PRO A 583 35.17 -14.95 8.79
CA PRO A 583 34.21 -14.04 9.41
C PRO A 583 33.89 -12.78 8.59
N TYR A 584 34.18 -12.79 7.29
CA TYR A 584 34.02 -11.69 6.35
C TYR A 584 32.93 -11.99 5.32
N LEU A 585 32.47 -10.94 4.65
CA LEU A 585 31.49 -11.08 3.57
C LEU A 585 32.05 -11.95 2.43
N PRO A 586 31.31 -12.95 1.92
CA PRO A 586 31.65 -13.61 0.66
C PRO A 586 31.45 -12.63 -0.51
N TYR A 587 32.18 -12.81 -1.61
CA TYR A 587 32.23 -11.82 -2.69
C TYR A 587 30.85 -11.58 -3.32
N CYS A 588 30.03 -12.63 -3.40
CA CYS A 588 28.67 -12.53 -3.92
C CYS A 588 27.81 -11.50 -3.17
N THR A 589 27.98 -11.36 -1.85
CA THR A 589 27.20 -10.40 -1.06
C THR A 589 27.57 -8.95 -1.37
N TYR A 590 28.85 -8.66 -1.68
CA TYR A 590 29.24 -7.31 -2.13
C TYR A 590 28.53 -6.93 -3.44
N ILE A 591 28.51 -7.87 -4.39
CA ILE A 591 27.84 -7.66 -5.69
C ILE A 591 26.34 -7.47 -5.50
N GLU A 592 25.70 -8.27 -4.65
CA GLU A 592 24.25 -8.22 -4.43
C GLU A 592 23.81 -6.98 -3.65
N ILE A 593 24.53 -6.60 -2.58
CA ILE A 593 24.25 -5.36 -1.83
C ILE A 593 24.33 -4.13 -2.75
N ALA A 594 25.27 -4.12 -3.70
CA ALA A 594 25.40 -3.05 -4.70
C ALA A 594 24.42 -3.17 -5.89
N GLY A 595 24.07 -4.40 -6.27
CA GLY A 595 23.32 -4.69 -7.48
C GLY A 595 21.82 -4.49 -7.31
N GLN A 596 21.24 -4.91 -6.18
CA GLN A 596 19.79 -4.83 -5.96
C GLN A 596 19.26 -3.38 -5.95
N PRO A 597 19.97 -2.37 -5.38
CA PRO A 597 19.55 -0.97 -5.49
C PRO A 597 19.51 -0.45 -6.93
N CYS A 598 20.35 -0.97 -7.84
CA CYS A 598 20.28 -0.65 -9.27
C CYS A 598 18.96 -1.12 -9.89
N ILE A 599 18.50 -2.31 -9.52
CA ILE A 599 17.18 -2.85 -9.92
C ILE A 599 16.08 -1.91 -9.45
N PHE A 600 16.11 -1.56 -8.15
CA PHE A 600 15.11 -0.68 -7.54
C PHE A 600 15.03 0.65 -8.27
N LEU A 601 16.17 1.32 -8.50
CA LEU A 601 16.21 2.60 -9.18
C LEU A 601 15.65 2.50 -10.60
N GLY A 602 16.01 1.46 -11.36
CA GLY A 602 15.50 1.28 -12.72
C GLY A 602 13.99 1.02 -12.76
N VAL A 603 13.45 0.19 -11.87
CA VAL A 603 11.99 -0.03 -11.79
C VAL A 603 11.29 1.25 -11.30
N TYR A 604 11.84 1.94 -10.31
CA TYR A 604 11.32 3.24 -9.86
C TYR A 604 11.33 4.26 -11.01
N LEU A 605 12.32 4.33 -11.89
CA LEU A 605 12.25 5.31 -12.98
C LEU A 605 11.16 4.97 -14.03
N GLY A 606 10.51 3.80 -13.91
CA GLY A 606 9.48 3.34 -14.84
C GLY A 606 10.10 2.69 -16.08
N THR A 607 11.28 2.08 -15.97
CA THR A 607 12.00 1.51 -17.13
C THR A 607 11.14 0.50 -17.90
N THR A 608 10.40 -0.35 -17.19
CA THR A 608 9.51 -1.33 -17.81
C THR A 608 8.23 -0.70 -18.38
N LEU A 609 7.84 0.49 -17.90
CA LEU A 609 6.69 1.23 -18.40
C LEU A 609 6.93 1.87 -19.78
N LEU A 610 8.18 1.89 -20.28
CA LEU A 610 8.49 2.29 -21.66
C LEU A 610 7.86 1.34 -22.70
N PHE A 611 7.69 0.06 -22.32
CA PHE A 611 7.06 -0.97 -23.15
C PHE A 611 6.02 -1.74 -22.32
N PRO A 612 4.89 -1.12 -21.96
CA PRO A 612 3.94 -1.67 -20.98
C PRO A 612 3.27 -2.98 -21.45
N GLU A 613 3.28 -3.23 -22.76
CA GLU A 613 2.75 -4.46 -23.38
C GLU A 613 3.74 -5.63 -23.35
N GLU A 614 4.99 -5.42 -22.95
CA GLU A 614 6.03 -6.46 -22.92
C GLU A 614 6.36 -6.88 -21.49
N ASP A 615 6.41 -8.19 -21.26
CA ASP A 615 6.95 -8.75 -20.02
C ASP A 615 8.48 -8.78 -20.14
N LEU A 616 9.14 -7.89 -19.40
CA LEU A 616 10.60 -7.72 -19.42
C LEU A 616 11.26 -8.37 -18.20
N TYR A 617 12.41 -8.98 -18.45
CA TYR A 617 13.20 -9.76 -17.51
C TYR A 617 14.54 -9.08 -17.26
N PHE A 618 14.99 -9.04 -16.01
CA PHE A 618 16.15 -8.24 -15.60
C PHE A 618 17.42 -9.09 -15.45
N ARG A 619 18.53 -8.71 -16.09
CA ARG A 619 19.80 -9.45 -16.03
C ARG A 619 21.00 -8.52 -15.87
N ASN A 620 21.95 -8.91 -15.02
CA ASN A 620 23.30 -8.33 -15.03
C ASN A 620 24.02 -8.77 -16.31
N LEU A 621 24.76 -7.87 -16.96
CA LEU A 621 25.44 -8.12 -18.23
C LEU A 621 26.93 -7.91 -18.12
N ASP A 622 27.36 -6.78 -17.55
CA ASP A 622 28.76 -6.41 -17.52
C ASP A 622 29.01 -5.63 -16.24
N GLY A 623 30.22 -5.69 -15.72
CA GLY A 623 30.57 -4.87 -14.58
C GLY A 623 32.02 -4.97 -14.19
N TRP A 624 32.39 -4.08 -13.28
CA TRP A 624 33.66 -4.17 -12.59
C TRP A 624 33.50 -3.65 -11.18
N SER A 625 34.33 -4.16 -10.28
CA SER A 625 34.33 -3.71 -8.91
C SER A 625 35.70 -3.82 -8.26
N LYS A 626 35.86 -3.11 -7.15
CA LYS A 626 37.10 -3.03 -6.39
C LYS A 626 36.78 -2.88 -4.91
N ILE A 627 37.31 -3.77 -4.08
CA ILE A 627 37.28 -3.65 -2.63
C ILE A 627 38.44 -2.72 -2.23
N ILE A 628 38.14 -1.60 -1.60
CA ILE A 628 39.09 -0.54 -1.23
C ILE A 628 39.69 -0.80 0.15
N LYS A 629 38.85 -1.28 1.07
CA LYS A 629 39.20 -1.55 2.46
C LYS A 629 38.57 -2.87 2.91
N ASP A 630 39.28 -3.58 3.76
CA ASP A 630 38.72 -4.69 4.53
C ASP A 630 38.09 -4.12 5.79
N ILE A 631 36.78 -4.28 5.95
CA ILE A 631 36.04 -3.74 7.09
C ILE A 631 35.13 -4.80 7.70
N ASP A 632 35.08 -4.85 9.04
CA ASP A 632 34.08 -5.63 9.73
C ASP A 632 32.76 -4.86 9.75
N VAL A 633 31.78 -5.41 9.01
CA VAL A 633 30.42 -4.88 8.87
C VAL A 633 29.41 -5.65 9.71
N LYS A 634 29.83 -6.65 10.48
CA LYS A 634 28.92 -7.48 11.28
C LYS A 634 28.21 -6.65 12.34
N GLY A 635 26.88 -6.71 12.35
CA GLY A 635 26.05 -5.89 13.24
C GLY A 635 26.05 -4.41 12.89
N LYS A 636 26.54 -4.02 11.72
CA LYS A 636 26.59 -2.64 11.24
C LYS A 636 25.66 -2.42 10.05
N VAL A 637 25.58 -1.16 9.64
CA VAL A 637 24.78 -0.71 8.50
C VAL A 637 25.69 -0.38 7.34
N ILE A 638 25.45 -1.01 6.20
CA ILE A 638 26.09 -0.65 4.93
C ILE A 638 25.18 0.33 4.21
N THR A 639 25.71 1.49 3.83
CA THR A 639 25.04 2.47 2.97
C THR A 639 25.54 2.29 1.53
N ASP A 640 24.63 2.10 0.58
CA ASP A 640 24.93 2.13 -0.86
C ASP A 640 24.44 3.44 -1.48
N LYS A 641 25.26 4.01 -2.36
CA LYS A 641 24.92 5.13 -3.22
C LYS A 641 25.04 4.71 -4.65
N VAL A 642 23.90 4.66 -5.35
CA VAL A 642 23.81 4.28 -6.76
C VAL A 642 23.45 5.48 -7.61
N ARG A 643 24.05 5.59 -8.79
CA ARG A 643 23.67 6.57 -9.82
C ARG A 643 23.52 5.91 -11.18
N LEU A 644 22.41 6.20 -11.86
CA LEU A 644 22.20 5.83 -13.25
C LEU A 644 23.08 6.71 -14.15
N ILE A 645 23.96 6.08 -14.93
CA ILE A 645 24.92 6.72 -15.83
C ILE A 645 24.37 6.86 -17.25
N SER A 646 23.69 5.83 -17.73
CA SER A 646 23.11 5.85 -19.08
C SER A 646 21.98 4.84 -19.20
N SER A 647 20.95 5.18 -19.98
CA SER A 647 19.86 4.29 -20.34
C SER A 647 19.66 4.31 -21.86
N THR A 648 19.70 3.15 -22.50
CA THR A 648 19.43 2.98 -23.94
C THR A 648 18.29 2.01 -24.11
N ALA A 649 17.21 2.45 -24.76
CA ALA A 649 16.02 1.64 -24.98
C ALA A 649 15.81 1.38 -26.48
N ILE A 650 15.70 0.10 -26.83
CA ILE A 650 15.13 -0.37 -28.11
C ILE A 650 13.98 -1.33 -27.78
N LYS A 651 13.06 -1.54 -28.73
CA LYS A 651 11.97 -2.49 -28.50
C LYS A 651 12.51 -3.88 -28.19
N GLY A 652 12.06 -4.50 -27.09
CA GLY A 652 12.52 -5.80 -26.61
C GLY A 652 13.80 -5.81 -25.78
N ALA A 653 14.56 -4.70 -25.71
CA ALA A 653 15.79 -4.63 -24.90
C ALA A 653 16.10 -3.21 -24.42
N ILE A 654 16.24 -3.04 -23.11
CA ILE A 654 16.70 -1.79 -22.48
C ILE A 654 18.00 -2.07 -21.73
N LEU A 655 19.02 -1.25 -21.92
CA LEU A 655 20.31 -1.35 -21.24
C LEU A 655 20.52 -0.15 -20.34
N GLN A 656 20.87 -0.40 -19.08
CA GLN A 656 21.15 0.63 -18.08
C GLN A 656 22.50 0.40 -17.44
N LYS A 657 23.33 1.45 -17.41
CA LYS A 657 24.62 1.47 -16.74
C LYS A 657 24.49 2.25 -15.44
N PHE A 658 25.04 1.71 -14.36
CA PHE A 658 25.05 2.31 -13.04
C PHE A 658 26.47 2.37 -12.49
N GLU A 659 26.74 3.37 -11.67
CA GLU A 659 27.86 3.36 -10.72
C GLU A 659 27.30 3.18 -9.31
N PHE A 660 28.09 2.56 -8.43
CA PHE A 660 27.72 2.35 -7.03
C PHE A 660 28.90 2.56 -6.09
N GLN A 661 28.60 2.82 -4.81
CA GLN A 661 29.59 2.99 -3.76
C GLN A 661 29.03 2.54 -2.40
N LEU A 662 29.60 1.47 -1.86
CA LEU A 662 29.28 0.99 -0.52
C LEU A 662 30.18 1.64 0.53
N SER A 663 29.55 2.06 1.61
CA SER A 663 30.22 2.62 2.77
C SER A 663 29.65 2.06 4.07
N CYS A 664 30.47 1.99 5.11
CA CYS A 664 30.06 1.65 6.47
C CYS A 664 30.86 2.55 7.42
N ASP A 665 30.23 3.04 8.49
CA ASP A 665 30.86 4.01 9.41
C ASP A 665 31.45 5.24 8.69
N ARG A 666 30.84 5.65 7.57
CA ARG A 666 31.29 6.74 6.66
C ARG A 666 32.60 6.46 5.90
N GLU A 667 33.10 5.23 5.93
CA GLU A 667 34.24 4.81 5.13
C GLU A 667 33.77 4.00 3.92
N VAL A 668 34.26 4.38 2.74
CA VAL A 668 34.00 3.64 1.50
C VAL A 668 34.90 2.42 1.48
N PHE A 669 34.31 1.25 1.22
CA PHE A 669 35.03 -0.02 1.19
C PHE A 669 34.82 -0.82 -0.11
N TYR A 670 33.79 -0.53 -0.91
CA TYR A 670 33.54 -1.20 -2.18
C TYR A 670 32.93 -0.23 -3.19
N GLN A 671 33.37 -0.29 -4.45
CA GLN A 671 32.86 0.57 -5.51
C GLN A 671 32.98 -0.11 -6.88
N GLY A 672 32.22 0.37 -7.84
CA GLY A 672 32.26 -0.16 -9.19
C GLY A 672 31.20 0.39 -10.12
N GLU A 673 31.05 -0.29 -11.25
CA GLU A 673 29.98 -0.06 -12.21
C GLU A 673 29.35 -1.40 -12.60
N MET A 674 28.05 -1.36 -12.89
CA MET A 674 27.32 -2.50 -13.44
C MET A 674 26.44 -2.05 -14.60
N VAL A 675 26.29 -2.94 -15.57
CA VAL A 675 25.37 -2.82 -16.69
C VAL A 675 24.32 -3.90 -16.53
N PHE A 676 23.06 -3.46 -16.52
CA PHE A 676 21.90 -4.33 -16.47
C PHE A 676 21.06 -4.19 -17.74
N GLY A 677 20.37 -5.26 -18.09
CA GLY A 677 19.44 -5.29 -19.21
C GLY A 677 18.05 -5.74 -18.80
N TYR A 678 17.04 -5.12 -19.41
CA TYR A 678 15.63 -5.51 -19.36
C TYR A 678 15.30 -6.11 -20.73
N PHE A 679 15.02 -7.40 -20.78
CA PHE A 679 14.86 -8.14 -22.03
C PHE A 679 13.50 -8.77 -22.13
N SER A 680 12.90 -8.77 -23.32
CA SER A 680 11.73 -9.62 -23.56
C SER A 680 12.11 -11.10 -23.55
N HIS A 681 11.13 -11.96 -23.29
CA HIS A 681 11.34 -13.42 -23.33
C HIS A 681 11.97 -13.89 -24.66
N GLN A 682 11.60 -13.28 -25.79
CA GLN A 682 12.14 -13.65 -27.10
C GLN A 682 13.62 -13.31 -27.24
N VAL A 683 14.09 -12.19 -26.68
CA VAL A 683 15.50 -11.83 -26.70
C VAL A 683 16.31 -12.78 -25.81
N LEU A 684 15.77 -13.12 -24.62
CA LEU A 684 16.42 -14.08 -23.72
C LEU A 684 16.49 -15.50 -24.30
N ALA A 685 15.43 -15.97 -24.96
CA ALA A 685 15.38 -17.30 -25.56
C ALA A 685 16.40 -17.50 -26.69
N ASN A 686 16.84 -16.42 -27.33
CA ASN A 686 17.82 -16.44 -28.43
C ASN A 686 19.24 -16.05 -27.96
N GLN A 687 19.54 -16.16 -26.67
CA GLN A 687 20.90 -15.92 -26.18
C GLN A 687 21.87 -16.98 -26.72
N VAL A 688 22.93 -16.50 -27.36
CA VAL A 688 23.94 -17.33 -28.03
C VAL A 688 25.24 -17.45 -27.24
N GLY A 689 25.26 -17.11 -25.95
CA GLY A 689 26.50 -17.16 -25.18
C GLY A 689 27.48 -16.02 -25.55
N LEU A 690 28.70 -16.11 -25.00
CA LEU A 690 29.80 -15.21 -25.34
C LEU A 690 30.41 -15.50 -26.72
N ASP A 691 30.24 -16.73 -27.22
CA ASP A 691 30.90 -17.22 -28.43
C ASP A 691 29.95 -17.34 -29.64
N SER A 692 28.88 -16.55 -29.65
CA SER A 692 27.92 -16.51 -30.78
C SER A 692 27.35 -17.89 -31.17
N GLY A 693 27.12 -18.75 -30.18
CA GLY A 693 26.53 -20.08 -30.30
C GLY A 693 27.54 -21.17 -30.63
N GLN A 694 28.82 -20.82 -30.81
CA GLN A 694 29.88 -21.80 -31.02
C GLN A 694 30.20 -22.51 -29.70
N ILE A 695 30.37 -23.83 -29.79
CA ILE A 695 30.81 -24.64 -28.65
C ILE A 695 32.31 -24.43 -28.49
N VAL A 696 32.69 -23.79 -27.39
CA VAL A 696 34.08 -23.67 -26.95
C VAL A 696 34.30 -24.66 -25.82
N ARG A 697 35.19 -25.64 -26.05
CA ARG A 697 35.53 -26.65 -25.05
C ARG A 697 36.48 -26.08 -24.00
N PRO A 698 36.48 -26.61 -22.76
CA PRO A 698 37.46 -26.24 -21.75
C PRO A 698 38.88 -26.51 -22.23
N TRP A 699 39.82 -25.68 -21.80
CA TRP A 699 41.22 -25.70 -22.25
C TRP A 699 41.89 -27.09 -22.15
N HIS A 700 41.64 -27.84 -21.07
CA HIS A 700 42.27 -29.13 -20.85
C HIS A 700 41.80 -30.23 -21.83
N GLU A 701 40.58 -30.10 -22.36
CA GLU A 701 40.04 -30.99 -23.38
C GLU A 701 40.56 -30.60 -24.75
N GLU A 702 40.54 -29.30 -25.08
CA GLU A 702 41.00 -28.78 -26.37
C GLU A 702 42.48 -29.09 -26.62
N ASN A 703 43.31 -28.95 -25.58
CA ASN A 703 44.75 -29.20 -25.67
C ASN A 703 45.13 -30.68 -25.45
N GLN A 704 44.15 -31.57 -25.24
CA GLN A 704 44.36 -33.02 -25.03
C GLN A 704 45.49 -33.32 -24.03
N ILE A 705 45.49 -32.64 -22.89
CA ILE A 705 46.60 -32.69 -21.94
C ILE A 705 46.77 -34.13 -21.42
N THR A 706 47.85 -34.80 -21.82
CA THR A 706 48.22 -36.17 -21.38
C THR A 706 49.57 -36.21 -20.67
N TYR A 707 50.39 -35.18 -20.82
CA TYR A 707 51.76 -35.10 -20.32
C TYR A 707 51.91 -34.35 -18.99
N LEU A 708 50.90 -33.59 -18.56
CA LEU A 708 50.88 -32.91 -17.26
C LEU A 708 50.10 -33.74 -16.23
N ALA A 709 50.57 -33.73 -14.99
CA ALA A 709 49.87 -34.36 -13.87
C ALA A 709 48.50 -33.72 -13.65
N LYS A 710 47.46 -34.56 -13.51
CA LYS A 710 46.08 -34.17 -13.25
C LYS A 710 45.68 -34.62 -11.86
N ILE A 711 45.19 -33.69 -11.04
CA ILE A 711 44.61 -33.99 -9.74
C ILE A 711 43.10 -33.87 -9.88
N ASN A 712 42.39 -35.00 -9.80
CA ASN A 712 40.92 -35.03 -9.82
C ASN A 712 40.41 -35.17 -8.39
N LEU A 713 39.52 -34.28 -7.99
CA LEU A 713 38.91 -34.23 -6.68
C LEU A 713 37.40 -34.33 -6.83
N ASP A 714 36.79 -35.33 -6.19
CA ASP A 714 35.35 -35.38 -5.96
C ASP A 714 35.08 -34.81 -4.57
N LEU A 715 34.52 -33.61 -4.49
CA LEU A 715 34.25 -32.92 -3.23
C LEU A 715 33.10 -33.55 -2.44
N ASN A 716 32.33 -34.46 -3.07
CA ASN A 716 31.31 -35.26 -2.41
C ASN A 716 31.88 -36.57 -1.81
N ASP A 717 33.09 -36.98 -2.19
CA ASP A 717 33.77 -38.10 -1.54
C ASP A 717 34.02 -37.77 -0.05
N THR A 718 33.73 -38.72 0.83
CA THR A 718 33.75 -38.47 2.28
C THR A 718 35.14 -38.05 2.79
N LEU A 719 36.22 -38.62 2.26
CA LEU A 719 37.58 -38.29 2.72
C LEU A 719 38.04 -36.93 2.16
N ILE A 720 37.73 -36.67 0.89
CA ILE A 720 38.02 -35.38 0.26
C ILE A 720 37.21 -34.27 0.94
N HIS A 721 35.91 -34.48 1.17
CA HIS A 721 35.05 -33.54 1.85
C HIS A 721 35.59 -33.20 3.26
N GLN A 722 35.98 -34.22 4.04
CA GLN A 722 36.60 -34.00 5.34
C GLN A 722 37.93 -33.22 5.26
N LYS A 723 38.71 -33.40 4.19
CA LYS A 723 39.97 -32.68 3.99
C LYS A 723 39.73 -31.19 3.75
N PHE A 724 38.74 -30.82 2.94
CA PHE A 724 38.57 -29.45 2.47
C PHE A 724 37.55 -28.61 3.27
N TYR A 725 36.56 -29.23 3.92
CA TYR A 725 35.48 -28.49 4.61
C TYR A 725 35.62 -28.50 6.13
N ARG A 726 36.43 -29.40 6.71
CA ARG A 726 36.54 -29.53 8.15
C ARG A 726 37.48 -28.47 8.74
N SER A 727 36.93 -27.64 9.61
CA SER A 727 37.71 -26.72 10.45
C SER A 727 38.70 -27.47 11.35
N GLN A 728 39.94 -26.98 11.42
CA GLN A 728 41.01 -27.53 12.25
C GLN A 728 41.23 -26.63 13.47
N PRO A 729 41.44 -27.15 14.69
CA PRO A 729 41.56 -26.31 15.90
C PRO A 729 42.63 -25.22 15.83
N ASN A 730 43.76 -25.48 15.14
CA ASN A 730 44.86 -24.54 15.01
C ASN A 730 44.77 -23.64 13.76
N GLN A 731 43.82 -23.94 12.85
CA GLN A 731 43.60 -23.22 11.59
C GLN A 731 42.09 -23.15 11.31
N PRO A 732 41.33 -22.47 12.18
CA PRO A 732 39.87 -22.59 12.20
C PRO A 732 39.18 -22.07 10.94
N TYR A 733 39.86 -21.23 10.14
CA TYR A 733 39.31 -20.58 8.94
C TYR A 733 39.97 -21.05 7.63
N TYR A 734 40.87 -22.03 7.68
CA TYR A 734 41.59 -22.56 6.49
C TYR A 734 40.88 -23.78 5.91
N HIS A 735 39.63 -23.58 5.51
CA HIS A 735 38.79 -24.58 4.87
C HIS A 735 37.82 -23.90 3.90
N LEU A 736 37.08 -24.68 3.11
CA LEU A 736 36.04 -24.18 2.22
C LEU A 736 34.78 -23.81 2.99
N ALA A 737 34.03 -22.86 2.43
CA ALA A 737 32.64 -22.59 2.81
C ALA A 737 31.74 -23.81 2.54
N SER A 738 30.60 -23.89 3.23
CA SER A 738 29.67 -25.03 3.16
C SER A 738 28.22 -24.57 2.95
N ASN A 739 27.27 -25.52 2.95
CA ASN A 739 25.82 -25.26 2.87
C ASN A 739 25.43 -24.36 1.67
N LYS A 740 24.88 -23.15 1.90
CA LYS A 740 24.41 -22.26 0.83
C LYS A 740 25.55 -21.67 -0.01
N LEU A 741 26.81 -21.73 0.46
CA LEU A 741 28.00 -21.27 -0.26
C LEU A 741 28.80 -22.40 -0.92
N ASP A 742 28.24 -23.61 -0.99
CA ASP A 742 28.90 -24.75 -1.62
C ASP A 742 28.45 -24.96 -3.08
N PHE A 743 29.30 -24.54 -4.02
CA PHE A 743 28.96 -24.45 -5.45
C PHE A 743 29.71 -25.44 -6.34
N LEU A 744 30.48 -26.38 -5.80
CA LEU A 744 31.31 -27.30 -6.59
C LEU A 744 31.09 -28.76 -6.16
N ASP A 745 31.05 -29.67 -7.13
CA ASP A 745 31.02 -31.12 -6.89
C ASP A 745 32.35 -31.77 -7.25
N GLU A 746 32.91 -31.42 -8.41
CA GLU A 746 34.14 -32.02 -8.93
C GLU A 746 35.14 -30.92 -9.33
N VAL A 747 36.42 -31.13 -9.03
CA VAL A 747 37.50 -30.19 -9.37
C VAL A 747 38.69 -30.95 -9.95
N LEU A 748 39.13 -30.53 -11.14
CA LEU A 748 40.38 -30.91 -11.79
C LEU A 748 41.39 -29.78 -11.62
N ILE A 749 42.59 -30.12 -11.12
CA ILE A 749 43.74 -29.21 -11.01
C ILE A 749 44.89 -29.70 -11.88
N ILE A 750 45.52 -28.77 -12.60
CA ILE A 750 46.77 -28.98 -13.34
C ILE A 750 47.74 -27.86 -12.95
N GLU A 751 48.70 -28.14 -12.06
CA GLU A 751 49.55 -27.11 -11.44
C GLU A 751 50.39 -26.28 -12.43
N LEU A 752 50.85 -26.89 -13.52
CA LEU A 752 51.60 -26.21 -14.61
C LEU A 752 50.72 -25.96 -15.85
N GLY A 753 49.41 -26.05 -15.71
CA GLY A 753 48.45 -25.90 -16.80
C GLY A 753 47.98 -24.47 -17.03
N GLY A 754 47.12 -24.32 -18.03
CA GLY A 754 46.44 -23.06 -18.38
C GLY A 754 47.28 -22.15 -19.27
N ASN A 755 46.66 -21.06 -19.74
CA ASN A 755 47.26 -20.16 -20.73
C ASN A 755 48.59 -19.52 -20.27
N ASN A 756 48.80 -19.41 -18.96
CA ASN A 756 50.02 -18.84 -18.37
C ASN A 756 50.95 -19.89 -17.76
N GLN A 757 50.61 -21.19 -17.82
CA GLN A 757 51.38 -22.30 -17.24
C GLN A 757 51.69 -22.14 -15.74
N LYS A 758 50.82 -21.45 -15.00
CA LYS A 758 50.96 -21.19 -13.56
C LYS A 758 49.89 -21.88 -12.71
N GLY A 759 49.02 -22.65 -13.35
CA GLY A 759 47.92 -23.34 -12.71
C GLY A 759 46.65 -23.24 -13.53
N TYR A 760 45.95 -24.36 -13.63
CA TYR A 760 44.64 -24.45 -14.25
C TYR A 760 43.70 -25.23 -13.35
N ILE A 761 42.48 -24.75 -13.27
CA ILE A 761 41.41 -25.34 -12.50
C ILE A 761 40.23 -25.50 -13.45
N TYR A 762 39.63 -26.69 -13.47
CA TYR A 762 38.33 -26.92 -14.10
C TYR A 762 37.42 -27.53 -13.04
N ALA A 763 36.21 -27.00 -12.88
CA ALA A 763 35.29 -27.49 -11.87
C ALA A 763 33.87 -27.60 -12.40
N THR A 764 33.08 -28.50 -11.82
CA THR A 764 31.69 -28.71 -12.22
C THR A 764 30.75 -28.83 -11.04
N LYS A 765 29.47 -28.50 -11.28
CA LYS A 765 28.38 -28.61 -10.32
C LYS A 765 27.14 -29.13 -11.02
N ASN A 766 26.54 -30.17 -10.47
CA ASN A 766 25.20 -30.60 -10.84
C ASN A 766 24.20 -29.63 -10.22
N LEU A 767 23.24 -29.20 -11.05
CA LEU A 767 22.22 -28.23 -10.68
C LEU A 767 20.91 -28.96 -10.39
N SER A 768 20.18 -28.45 -9.41
CA SER A 768 18.88 -28.97 -8.99
C SER A 768 17.85 -27.87 -9.06
N LYS A 769 16.62 -28.20 -9.44
CA LYS A 769 15.49 -27.26 -9.44
C LYS A 769 15.19 -26.72 -8.05
N GLU A 770 15.62 -27.47 -7.04
CA GLU A 770 15.49 -27.21 -5.62
C GLU A 770 16.67 -26.42 -5.04
N ASP A 771 17.66 -26.02 -5.87
CA ASP A 771 18.76 -25.18 -5.41
C ASP A 771 18.22 -23.91 -4.72
N TRP A 772 18.79 -23.64 -3.54
CA TRP A 772 18.19 -22.72 -2.57
C TRP A 772 17.93 -21.33 -3.15
N TYR A 773 18.75 -20.86 -4.08
CA TYR A 773 18.67 -19.50 -4.61
C TYR A 773 17.50 -19.28 -5.58
N PHE A 774 16.97 -20.31 -6.27
CA PHE A 774 15.89 -20.12 -7.24
C PHE A 774 14.59 -19.51 -6.66
N PRO A 775 14.08 -19.93 -5.49
CA PRO A 775 12.90 -19.28 -4.89
C PRO A 775 13.17 -17.86 -4.37
N TYR A 776 14.42 -17.52 -4.05
CA TYR A 776 14.78 -16.21 -3.48
C TYR A 776 15.26 -15.20 -4.51
N HIS A 777 15.76 -15.68 -5.66
CA HIS A 777 16.26 -14.84 -6.74
C HIS A 777 15.19 -14.69 -7.83
N PHE A 778 14.53 -13.53 -7.77
CA PHE A 778 13.39 -13.08 -8.58
C PHE A 778 12.14 -13.98 -8.53
N TYR A 779 11.12 -13.50 -7.81
CA TYR A 779 9.79 -14.09 -7.84
C TYR A 779 9.24 -14.05 -9.28
N GLN A 780 8.69 -15.17 -9.76
CA GLN A 780 8.17 -15.38 -11.13
C GLN A 780 9.23 -15.42 -12.25
N ASP A 781 10.52 -15.35 -11.93
CA ASP A 781 11.62 -15.46 -12.90
C ASP A 781 12.86 -16.15 -12.27
N PRO A 782 12.74 -17.42 -11.87
CA PRO A 782 13.80 -18.12 -11.18
C PRO A 782 15.03 -18.27 -12.08
N VAL A 783 16.16 -17.73 -11.63
CA VAL A 783 17.44 -17.76 -12.32
C VAL A 783 18.58 -17.76 -11.28
N MET A 784 19.73 -18.34 -11.57
CA MET A 784 20.90 -18.23 -10.68
C MET A 784 21.46 -16.79 -10.72
N PRO A 785 21.73 -16.15 -9.56
CA PRO A 785 22.41 -14.86 -9.51
C PRO A 785 23.82 -14.93 -10.11
N GLY A 786 24.19 -13.91 -10.91
CA GLY A 786 25.54 -13.79 -11.48
C GLY A 786 26.66 -13.77 -10.44
N ALA A 787 26.35 -13.16 -9.29
CA ALA A 787 27.21 -13.09 -8.13
C ALA A 787 27.61 -14.48 -7.60
N LEU A 788 26.71 -15.46 -7.63
CA LEU A 788 26.99 -16.83 -7.15
C LEU A 788 27.92 -17.60 -8.10
N GLY A 789 27.84 -17.33 -9.41
CA GLY A 789 28.80 -17.92 -10.36
C GLY A 789 30.22 -17.36 -10.17
N ILE A 790 30.35 -16.08 -9.77
CA ILE A 790 31.64 -15.52 -9.33
C ILE A 790 32.11 -16.20 -8.04
N GLU A 791 31.22 -16.42 -7.06
CA GLU A 791 31.57 -17.12 -5.82
C GLU A 791 32.06 -18.55 -6.09
N ALA A 792 31.42 -19.28 -7.02
CA ALA A 792 31.85 -20.61 -7.42
C ALA A 792 33.28 -20.62 -8.01
N ILE A 793 33.63 -19.60 -8.80
CA ILE A 793 34.98 -19.43 -9.35
C ILE A 793 35.98 -19.18 -8.20
N LEU A 794 35.64 -18.33 -7.23
CA LEU A 794 36.48 -18.07 -6.06
C LEU A 794 36.66 -19.32 -5.21
N GLN A 795 35.60 -20.10 -4.98
CA GLN A 795 35.65 -21.38 -4.26
C GLN A 795 36.61 -22.36 -4.96
N ALA A 796 36.62 -22.41 -6.29
CA ALA A 796 37.54 -23.26 -7.05
C ALA A 796 39.00 -22.82 -6.89
N MET A 797 39.27 -21.50 -6.83
CA MET A 797 40.59 -20.97 -6.47
C MET A 797 40.99 -21.32 -5.04
N GLN A 798 40.05 -21.35 -4.09
CA GLN A 798 40.30 -21.79 -2.72
C GLN A 798 40.63 -23.29 -2.65
N VAL A 799 39.96 -24.14 -3.44
CA VAL A 799 40.29 -25.57 -3.57
C VAL A 799 41.74 -25.74 -4.04
N TYR A 800 42.13 -24.99 -5.07
CA TYR A 800 43.52 -24.99 -5.55
C TYR A 800 44.50 -24.59 -4.44
N ALA A 801 44.22 -23.49 -3.74
CA ALA A 801 45.07 -22.99 -2.66
C ALA A 801 45.26 -24.00 -1.52
N LEU A 802 44.19 -24.69 -1.12
CA LEU A 802 44.22 -25.75 -0.11
C LEU A 802 44.97 -26.99 -0.61
N GLN A 803 44.72 -27.40 -1.86
CA GLN A 803 45.31 -28.60 -2.44
C GLN A 803 46.83 -28.49 -2.56
N VAL A 804 47.35 -27.33 -2.99
CA VAL A 804 48.80 -27.07 -3.10
C VAL A 804 49.38 -26.40 -1.83
N ASN A 805 48.56 -26.23 -0.80
CA ASN A 805 48.90 -25.70 0.52
C ASN A 805 49.65 -24.35 0.49
N LEU A 806 49.08 -23.36 -0.20
CA LEU A 806 49.67 -22.02 -0.33
C LEU A 806 49.74 -21.26 1.01
N GLY A 807 48.89 -21.62 1.98
CA GLY A 807 48.84 -21.02 3.31
C GLY A 807 49.93 -21.50 4.28
N LYS A 808 50.82 -22.41 3.86
CA LYS A 808 51.84 -23.04 4.74
C LYS A 808 52.76 -22.09 5.49
N GLN A 809 52.87 -20.84 5.04
CA GLN A 809 53.69 -19.81 5.68
C GLN A 809 53.01 -19.15 6.89
N PHE A 810 51.68 -19.25 6.98
CA PHE A 810 50.87 -18.70 8.07
C PHE A 810 50.64 -19.74 9.17
N LYS A 811 50.43 -19.28 10.40
CA LYS A 811 50.11 -20.15 11.53
C LYS A 811 48.66 -20.61 11.44
N SER A 812 47.76 -19.65 11.26
CA SER A 812 46.31 -19.78 11.14
C SER A 812 45.84 -19.03 9.90
N PRO A 813 46.07 -19.59 8.70
CA PRO A 813 45.63 -18.95 7.46
C PRO A 813 44.10 -18.81 7.39
N ARG A 814 43.64 -17.77 6.70
CA ARG A 814 42.25 -17.58 6.29
C ARG A 814 42.18 -17.07 4.85
N PHE A 815 41.06 -17.31 4.19
CA PHE A 815 40.77 -16.66 2.91
C PHE A 815 40.29 -15.22 3.12
N GLY A 816 40.70 -14.35 2.20
CA GLY A 816 40.34 -12.94 2.13
C GLY A 816 40.29 -12.43 0.69
N GLN A 817 40.07 -11.13 0.55
CA GLN A 817 39.95 -10.45 -0.74
C GLN A 817 41.17 -9.57 -1.02
N VAL A 818 41.59 -9.49 -2.28
CA VAL A 818 42.71 -8.63 -2.66
C VAL A 818 42.25 -7.18 -2.66
N LEU A 819 42.73 -6.41 -1.68
CA LEU A 819 42.43 -4.99 -1.60
C LEU A 819 43.03 -4.24 -2.77
N ASN A 820 42.28 -3.21 -3.15
CA ASN A 820 42.57 -2.33 -4.24
C ASN A 820 42.75 -2.98 -5.63
N HIS A 821 42.27 -4.21 -5.80
CA HIS A 821 42.31 -4.96 -7.05
C HIS A 821 40.99 -4.83 -7.81
N LYS A 822 41.05 -4.64 -9.13
CA LYS A 822 39.86 -4.51 -9.98
C LYS A 822 39.53 -5.88 -10.58
N ILE A 823 38.32 -6.36 -10.33
CA ILE A 823 37.74 -7.53 -10.99
C ILE A 823 36.72 -7.04 -12.01
N SER A 824 36.66 -7.66 -13.19
CA SER A 824 35.61 -7.36 -14.19
C SER A 824 34.96 -8.61 -14.74
N TRP A 825 33.69 -8.52 -15.09
CA TRP A 825 32.91 -9.64 -15.61
C TRP A 825 32.06 -9.23 -16.81
N LYS A 826 31.74 -10.24 -17.63
CA LYS A 826 30.72 -10.20 -18.67
C LYS A 826 29.87 -11.47 -18.60
N TYR A 827 28.57 -11.29 -18.73
CA TYR A 827 27.55 -12.33 -18.73
C TYR A 827 26.75 -12.26 -20.03
N ARG A 828 26.66 -13.36 -20.77
CA ARG A 828 25.83 -13.50 -21.97
C ARG A 828 25.04 -14.80 -21.92
N GLY A 829 24.23 -14.95 -20.89
CA GLY A 829 23.37 -16.11 -20.71
C GLY A 829 22.78 -16.16 -19.31
N GLN A 830 22.03 -17.22 -19.03
CA GLN A 830 21.35 -17.44 -17.76
C GLN A 830 21.27 -18.93 -17.43
N ILE A 831 21.45 -19.27 -16.15
CA ILE A 831 21.20 -20.60 -15.59
C ILE A 831 19.81 -20.58 -14.96
N THR A 832 18.89 -21.37 -15.49
CA THR A 832 17.51 -21.51 -15.01
C THR A 832 17.33 -22.88 -14.36
N PRO A 833 16.19 -23.14 -13.67
CA PRO A 833 15.92 -24.44 -13.07
C PRO A 833 15.94 -25.62 -14.07
N GLU A 834 15.82 -25.37 -15.37
CA GLU A 834 15.85 -26.43 -16.38
C GLU A 834 17.26 -26.92 -16.71
N ASN A 835 18.30 -26.18 -16.32
CA ASN A 835 19.68 -26.56 -16.57
C ASN A 835 20.16 -27.58 -15.54
N LYS A 836 20.93 -28.56 -16.00
CA LYS A 836 21.33 -29.70 -15.16
C LYS A 836 22.76 -29.61 -14.64
N LYS A 837 23.59 -28.81 -15.29
CA LYS A 837 25.01 -28.73 -14.98
C LYS A 837 25.57 -27.35 -15.30
N MET A 838 26.43 -26.87 -14.43
CA MET A 838 27.37 -25.80 -14.75
C MET A 838 28.81 -26.32 -14.65
N SER A 839 29.69 -25.71 -15.43
CA SER A 839 31.14 -25.92 -15.34
C SER A 839 31.86 -24.60 -15.42
N LEU A 840 33.06 -24.54 -14.87
CA LEU A 840 33.90 -23.35 -14.89
C LEU A 840 35.35 -23.75 -15.07
N GLU A 841 36.15 -22.82 -15.60
CA GLU A 841 37.59 -22.96 -15.64
C GLU A 841 38.27 -21.68 -15.19
N ILE A 842 39.46 -21.82 -14.60
CA ILE A 842 40.33 -20.72 -14.22
C ILE A 842 41.73 -20.95 -14.77
N HIS A 843 42.27 -19.92 -15.41
CA HIS A 843 43.68 -19.82 -15.78
C HIS A 843 44.39 -18.91 -14.79
N ILE A 844 45.19 -19.48 -13.89
CA ILE A 844 45.99 -18.70 -12.94
C ILE A 844 47.04 -17.91 -13.73
N SER A 845 47.05 -16.59 -13.55
CA SER A 845 47.98 -15.66 -14.20
C SER A 845 49.12 -15.25 -13.27
N ALA A 846 48.89 -15.25 -11.96
CA ALA A 846 49.89 -14.96 -10.95
C ALA A 846 49.59 -15.64 -9.61
N ILE A 847 50.65 -16.07 -8.93
CA ILE A 847 50.65 -16.40 -7.50
C ILE A 847 51.76 -15.55 -6.89
N GLU A 848 51.40 -14.63 -6.00
CA GLU A 848 52.32 -13.64 -5.45
C GLU A 848 52.48 -13.88 -3.96
N PHE A 849 53.72 -14.13 -3.52
CA PHE A 849 54.06 -14.34 -2.13
C PHE A 849 54.56 -13.01 -1.54
N GLU A 850 53.76 -12.41 -0.69
CA GLU A 850 54.09 -11.21 0.08
C GLU A 850 54.31 -11.58 1.55
N THR A 851 54.82 -10.62 2.34
CA THR A 851 55.17 -10.88 3.75
C THR A 851 53.93 -11.14 4.62
N ASP A 852 52.81 -10.50 4.29
CA ASP A 852 51.55 -10.50 5.03
C ASP A 852 50.41 -11.23 4.31
N GLN A 853 50.59 -11.56 3.02
CA GLN A 853 49.56 -12.24 2.23
C GLN A 853 50.12 -13.10 1.09
N VAL A 854 49.32 -14.06 0.61
CA VAL A 854 49.56 -14.76 -0.67
C VAL A 854 48.39 -14.47 -1.59
N LYS A 855 48.63 -13.85 -2.75
CA LYS A 855 47.58 -13.55 -3.73
C LYS A 855 47.57 -14.59 -4.84
N ILE A 856 46.37 -14.93 -5.31
CA ILE A 856 46.15 -15.81 -6.46
C ILE A 856 45.26 -15.03 -7.41
N ILE A 857 45.73 -14.81 -8.63
CA ILE A 857 45.04 -14.03 -9.66
C ILE A 857 44.86 -14.90 -10.89
N GLY A 858 43.70 -14.80 -11.54
CA GLY A 858 43.45 -15.53 -12.78
C GLY A 858 42.33 -14.94 -13.62
N ASP A 859 42.14 -15.55 -14.78
CA ASP A 859 40.99 -15.32 -15.66
C ASP A 859 40.11 -16.55 -15.64
N ALA A 860 38.80 -16.36 -15.64
CA ALA A 860 37.85 -17.45 -15.53
C ALA A 860 36.74 -17.39 -16.58
N SER A 861 36.20 -18.55 -16.92
CA SER A 861 35.00 -18.71 -17.74
C SER A 861 34.03 -19.65 -17.04
N LEU A 862 32.73 -19.47 -17.28
CA LEU A 862 31.68 -20.35 -16.78
C LEU A 862 30.72 -20.72 -17.92
N TRP A 863 30.37 -22.00 -17.97
CA TRP A 863 29.44 -22.58 -18.91
C TRP A 863 28.18 -23.06 -18.20
N LYS A 864 27.09 -22.92 -18.93
CA LYS A 864 25.86 -23.64 -18.68
C LYS A 864 25.77 -24.72 -19.72
N GLU A 865 25.94 -25.97 -19.29
CA GLU A 865 26.14 -27.10 -20.20
C GLU A 865 27.28 -26.78 -21.17
N ASP A 866 27.02 -26.74 -22.49
CA ASP A 866 28.05 -26.47 -23.50
C ASP A 866 28.16 -24.98 -23.89
N LEU A 867 27.31 -24.11 -23.33
CA LEU A 867 27.27 -22.69 -23.68
C LEU A 867 28.09 -21.85 -22.70
N ARG A 868 29.17 -21.22 -23.18
CA ARG A 868 29.96 -20.29 -22.36
C ARG A 868 29.18 -19.01 -22.14
N ILE A 869 28.88 -18.72 -20.88
CA ILE A 869 28.03 -17.59 -20.51
C ILE A 869 28.76 -16.54 -19.70
N TYR A 870 29.82 -16.88 -18.94
CA TYR A 870 30.58 -15.88 -18.17
C TYR A 870 32.02 -15.79 -18.67
N GLU A 871 32.54 -14.57 -18.65
CA GLU A 871 33.96 -14.23 -18.72
C GLU A 871 34.26 -13.34 -17.52
N VAL A 872 35.23 -13.73 -16.69
CA VAL A 872 35.70 -12.95 -15.54
C VAL A 872 37.20 -12.73 -15.70
N LYS A 873 37.62 -11.46 -15.61
CA LYS A 873 39.02 -11.04 -15.77
C LYS A 873 39.59 -10.55 -14.47
N ASP A 874 40.85 -10.90 -14.23
CA ASP A 874 41.62 -10.54 -13.05
C ASP A 874 40.92 -10.94 -11.74
N ILE A 875 40.19 -12.07 -11.72
CA ILE A 875 39.59 -12.57 -10.47
C ILE A 875 40.69 -12.97 -9.49
N ALA A 876 40.52 -12.62 -8.22
CA ALA A 876 41.57 -12.83 -7.24
C ALA A 876 41.05 -13.19 -5.85
N ILE A 877 41.79 -14.04 -5.16
CA ILE A 877 41.68 -14.29 -3.72
C ILE A 877 43.04 -14.06 -3.06
N CYS A 878 43.05 -13.81 -1.76
CA CYS A 878 44.28 -13.89 -0.97
C CYS A 878 44.13 -14.82 0.24
N LEU A 879 45.28 -15.30 0.70
CA LEU A 879 45.46 -15.92 2.00
C LEU A 879 46.15 -14.94 2.93
N LEU A 880 45.61 -14.83 4.15
CA LEU A 880 46.05 -13.91 5.20
C LEU A 880 46.22 -14.69 6.50
N GLU A 881 47.02 -14.17 7.44
CA GLU A 881 46.99 -14.61 8.84
C GLU A 881 45.67 -14.16 9.49
N SER A 882 45.01 -15.05 10.24
CA SER A 882 43.68 -14.80 10.84
C SER A 882 43.69 -13.92 12.07
#